data_AF-A0A7R9QUL0-F1
#
_entry.id   AF-A0A7R9QUL0-F1
#
_cell.length_a   1.000
_cell.length_b   1.000
_cell.length_c   1.000
_cell.angle_alpha   90.00
_cell.angle_beta   90.00
_cell.angle_gamma   90.00
#
_symmetry.space_group_name_H-M   'P 1'
#
loop_
_entity.id
_entity.type
_entity.pdbx_description
1 polymer ?
#
loop_
_entity_poly.entity_id
_entity_poly.type
_entity_poly.pdbx_seq_one_letter_code
_entity_poly.pdbx_strand_id
1 'polypeptide(L)'
;MGQVPDQYFLPDLQNNSKMFPKDLQYGQMESAFDSFNLTVYNQSYSGLDIHIPEPAVHFMAQIKTSTFIECNYEMAVNFHRQYKKKYTEGPNKDSQVKDALQALNHMARSLGSIPIYISSGTLLGWYRQCGVIPYTSDLDTATWAMYASNEATDRWLNNDVGFRLAYIYGLIENGYQYAFYSRYNLRVDVFYTYRELPNLTYTGHKPSQKLYFRYWYPYFELCSAELVGLKVQVPCTPESVVSAEYGPNFYTPVSDWNYMASAYNTGPHRYWANDEEAKRAYRDGKYGKVIALLVCLTLLFILLAYHMVSYGWESQYRIPGRHQASHGFTNRVSGHETYAAEVVMFDTSDLWFTEHAMDFMQIVDDFKLRVFLIEPIILYLMIDWKHKKLLDVRDLLPDHLMDDIMGSKLYCLSFGVFMNEFGFQHKLHQELTKRSFNISMIDGLDGSQRHFATDVTQMDETVLHLFYTKDDECIQISVFHKRNDFLWVGEIPVHRNESYNFMDIFYGKHESAFDSFGLQSVKVVRNIKLLIPDRVVHFISQYKSSKFIECDYSLAKSMTKIYPKSESMDRKVRESLIALKMFTSKHLTPFFITGGTLLGWYGHCGVIPYTTDVDTGMWSTYASPQLIDTFIRNTNDFK
;
A
#
# COMPACT_ATOMS: atom_id res chain seq x y z
N MET A 1 9.36 -62.59 7.51
CA MET A 1 8.99 -62.21 8.89
C MET A 1 9.72 -60.93 9.22
N GLY A 2 8.95 -59.88 9.47
CA GLY A 2 9.41 -58.52 9.75
C GLY A 2 8.16 -57.65 9.76
N GLN A 3 7.49 -57.61 10.92
CA GLN A 3 6.19 -56.97 11.10
C GLN A 3 6.32 -55.45 10.92
N VAL A 4 5.45 -54.88 10.09
CA VAL A 4 5.17 -53.45 10.01
C VAL A 4 4.45 -53.07 11.32
N PRO A 5 4.91 -52.07 12.09
CA PRO A 5 4.23 -51.67 13.32
C PRO A 5 2.85 -51.12 13.01
N ASP A 6 1.90 -51.51 13.85
CA ASP A 6 0.47 -51.25 13.74
C ASP A 6 0.13 -49.79 13.43
N GLN A 7 -0.78 -49.62 12.47
CA GLN A 7 -1.49 -48.39 12.21
C GLN A 7 -2.18 -47.94 13.50
N TYR A 8 -1.83 -46.74 13.98
CA TYR A 8 -2.63 -46.05 14.99
C TYR A 8 -4.02 -45.77 14.41
N PHE A 9 -4.97 -46.66 14.70
CA PHE A 9 -6.39 -46.40 14.53
C PHE A 9 -6.76 -45.22 15.44
N LEU A 10 -7.05 -44.07 14.85
CA LEU A 10 -7.77 -43.00 15.53
C LEU A 10 -9.16 -43.56 15.90
N PRO A 11 -9.62 -43.43 17.16
CA PRO A 11 -10.93 -43.91 17.54
C PRO A 11 -12.01 -43.16 16.75
N ASP A 12 -13.03 -43.91 16.31
CA ASP A 12 -14.20 -43.44 15.56
C ASP A 12 -14.69 -42.07 16.07
N LEU A 13 -14.33 -41.01 15.35
CA LEU A 13 -14.98 -39.70 15.44
C LEU A 13 -16.28 -39.75 14.61
N GLN A 14 -17.16 -40.68 14.95
CA GLN A 14 -18.51 -40.69 14.40
C GLN A 14 -19.41 -39.75 15.23
N ASN A 15 -20.06 -38.83 14.53
CA ASN A 15 -21.18 -38.02 15.01
C ASN A 15 -20.94 -37.08 16.19
N ASN A 16 -20.06 -36.10 15.97
CA ASN A 16 -20.32 -34.77 16.50
C ASN A 16 -20.22 -33.77 15.36
N SER A 17 -21.36 -33.33 14.84
CA SER A 17 -21.52 -32.09 14.06
C SER A 17 -21.25 -30.86 14.93
N LYS A 18 -20.20 -30.91 15.76
CA LYS A 18 -19.65 -29.76 16.46
C LYS A 18 -19.00 -28.89 15.40
N MET A 19 -19.75 -27.85 15.03
CA MET A 19 -19.32 -26.61 14.41
C MET A 19 -17.80 -26.56 14.18
N PHE A 20 -17.36 -26.90 12.97
CA PHE A 20 -16.01 -26.55 12.55
C PHE A 20 -15.85 -25.04 12.80
N PRO A 21 -14.80 -24.59 13.51
CA PRO A 21 -14.56 -23.18 13.68
C PRO A 21 -14.53 -22.54 12.29
N LYS A 22 -15.41 -21.56 12.04
CA LYS A 22 -15.46 -20.88 10.74
C LYS A 22 -14.16 -20.11 10.44
N ASP A 23 -13.35 -19.87 11.46
CA ASP A 23 -12.17 -19.00 11.43
C ASP A 23 -10.87 -19.79 11.65
N LEU A 24 -10.70 -20.94 10.98
CA LEU A 24 -9.42 -21.65 10.98
C LEU A 24 -8.41 -20.93 10.07
N GLN A 25 -7.29 -20.50 10.63
CA GLN A 25 -6.18 -19.89 9.88
C GLN A 25 -5.42 -20.90 8.99
N TYR A 26 -5.51 -22.19 9.32
CA TYR A 26 -4.83 -23.28 8.61
C TYR A 26 -5.81 -24.43 8.34
N GLY A 27 -5.53 -25.23 7.31
CA GLY A 27 -6.31 -26.44 7.01
C GLY A 27 -7.61 -26.22 6.22
N GLN A 28 -7.88 -24.98 5.80
CA GLN A 28 -8.96 -24.70 4.84
C GLN A 28 -8.57 -25.08 3.39
N MET A 29 -7.27 -25.05 3.10
CA MET A 29 -6.68 -25.38 1.81
C MET A 29 -5.32 -26.04 2.01
N GLU A 30 -4.85 -26.77 1.01
CA GLU A 30 -3.48 -27.28 0.98
C GLU A 30 -2.50 -26.12 1.12
N SER A 31 -1.45 -26.30 1.93
CA SER A 31 -0.50 -25.22 2.23
C SER A 31 0.92 -25.76 2.31
N ALA A 32 1.88 -25.00 1.79
CA ALA A 32 3.30 -25.30 1.85
C ALA A 32 4.06 -24.24 2.64
N PHE A 33 4.94 -24.69 3.52
CA PHE A 33 5.83 -23.85 4.32
C PHE A 33 7.27 -24.30 4.08
N ASP A 34 8.21 -23.37 4.14
CA ASP A 34 9.62 -23.70 4.22
C ASP A 34 9.85 -24.56 5.47
N SER A 35 10.79 -25.51 5.39
CA SER A 35 11.20 -26.26 6.58
C SER A 35 11.74 -25.31 7.65
N PHE A 36 11.28 -25.49 8.89
CA PHE A 36 11.65 -24.69 10.05
C PHE A 36 12.03 -25.60 11.22
N ASN A 37 12.86 -25.06 12.11
CA ASN A 37 13.16 -25.71 13.39
C ASN A 37 12.16 -25.24 14.44
N LEU A 38 12.10 -25.96 15.57
CA LEU A 38 11.32 -25.57 16.74
C LEU A 38 12.24 -24.98 17.80
N THR A 39 11.79 -23.90 18.44
CA THR A 39 12.45 -23.29 19.59
C THR A 39 11.48 -23.13 20.76
N VAL A 40 11.98 -23.11 21.99
CA VAL A 40 11.14 -22.99 23.18
C VAL A 40 10.85 -21.51 23.45
N TYR A 41 9.57 -21.18 23.60
CA TYR A 41 9.12 -19.86 23.98
C TYR A 41 9.32 -19.66 25.49
N ASN A 42 10.44 -19.03 25.87
CA ASN A 42 10.90 -18.89 27.26
C ASN A 42 10.07 -17.96 28.16
N GLN A 43 8.85 -17.55 27.76
CA GLN A 43 7.94 -16.69 28.55
C GLN A 43 6.65 -17.42 28.95
N SER A 44 6.71 -18.68 29.39
CA SER A 44 5.48 -19.35 29.87
C SER A 44 5.11 -18.95 31.30
N TYR A 45 3.95 -18.30 31.44
CA TYR A 45 3.18 -18.25 32.69
C TYR A 45 2.58 -19.63 32.93
N SER A 46 3.36 -20.60 33.41
CA SER A 46 2.90 -21.90 33.99
C SER A 46 3.99 -22.97 34.11
N GLY A 47 5.21 -22.75 33.58
CA GLY A 47 6.25 -23.79 33.54
C GLY A 47 6.03 -24.85 32.45
N LEU A 48 5.21 -24.53 31.45
CA LEU A 48 5.03 -25.35 30.24
C LEU A 48 6.01 -24.92 29.14
N ASP A 49 6.69 -25.87 28.51
CA ASP A 49 7.52 -25.60 27.33
C ASP A 49 6.62 -25.51 26.09
N ILE A 50 6.50 -24.31 25.52
CA ILE A 50 5.77 -24.08 24.27
C ILE A 50 6.78 -23.98 23.13
N HIS A 51 6.72 -24.92 22.20
CA HIS A 51 7.57 -24.90 21.01
C HIS A 51 6.94 -24.06 19.90
N ILE A 52 7.72 -23.15 19.31
CA ILE A 52 7.30 -22.31 18.19
C ILE A 52 8.25 -22.47 17.00
N PRO A 53 7.78 -22.24 15.75
CA PRO A 53 8.64 -22.22 14.57
C PRO A 53 9.75 -21.17 14.67
N GLU A 54 10.96 -21.51 14.22
CA GLU A 54 12.12 -20.63 14.17
C GLU A 54 12.66 -20.49 12.72
N PRO A 55 12.81 -19.26 12.20
CA PRO A 55 12.42 -17.98 12.81
C PRO A 55 10.93 -17.69 12.65
N ALA A 56 10.24 -17.38 13.75
CA ALA A 56 8.79 -17.17 13.78
C ALA A 56 8.32 -16.09 12.78
N VAL A 57 9.10 -15.02 12.62
CA VAL A 57 8.81 -13.94 11.66
C VAL A 57 8.71 -14.47 10.23
N HIS A 58 9.63 -15.34 9.83
CA HIS A 58 9.62 -15.94 8.49
C HIS A 58 8.47 -16.93 8.31
N PHE A 59 8.15 -17.72 9.34
CA PHE A 59 6.99 -18.60 9.32
C PHE A 59 5.68 -17.81 9.11
N MET A 60 5.49 -16.73 9.88
CA MET A 60 4.31 -15.88 9.79
C MET A 60 4.21 -15.15 8.44
N ALA A 61 5.33 -14.69 7.88
CA ALA A 61 5.37 -14.02 6.58
C ALA A 61 4.85 -14.92 5.44
N GLN A 62 5.00 -16.24 5.55
CA GLN A 62 4.60 -17.18 4.52
C GLN A 62 3.09 -17.45 4.50
N ILE A 63 2.35 -17.20 5.59
CA ILE A 63 0.92 -17.56 5.73
C ILE A 63 0.11 -17.06 4.54
N LYS A 64 0.28 -15.78 4.17
CA LYS A 64 -0.45 -15.13 3.07
C LYS A 64 -0.18 -15.73 1.68
N THR A 65 0.90 -16.50 1.54
CA THR A 65 1.31 -17.11 0.26
C THR A 65 1.36 -18.63 0.33
N SER A 66 0.88 -19.20 1.45
CA SER A 66 1.12 -20.61 1.79
C SER A 66 0.27 -21.57 0.98
N THR A 67 -0.89 -21.12 0.46
CA THR A 67 -1.77 -21.91 -0.42
C THR A 67 -0.98 -22.64 -1.48
N PHE A 68 -1.03 -23.97 -1.46
CA PHE A 68 -0.24 -24.79 -2.36
C PHE A 68 -0.99 -25.05 -3.66
N ILE A 69 -0.29 -24.91 -4.78
CA ILE A 69 -0.77 -25.26 -6.11
C ILE A 69 0.21 -26.27 -6.70
N GLU A 70 -0.32 -27.46 -6.96
CA GLU A 70 0.42 -28.52 -7.62
C GLU A 70 0.52 -28.27 -9.13
N CYS A 71 1.63 -28.68 -9.75
CA CYS A 71 1.76 -28.58 -11.20
C CYS A 71 0.82 -29.57 -11.90
N ASN A 72 0.35 -29.24 -13.11
CA ASN A 72 -0.54 -30.13 -13.84
C ASN A 72 0.27 -31.25 -14.53
N TYR A 73 0.45 -32.39 -13.85
CA TYR A 73 1.20 -33.52 -14.37
C TYR A 73 0.61 -34.13 -15.65
N GLU A 74 -0.72 -34.15 -15.79
CA GLU A 74 -1.37 -34.64 -17.00
C GLU A 74 -1.02 -33.75 -18.21
N MET A 75 -1.10 -32.44 -18.01
CA MET A 75 -0.69 -31.42 -18.97
C MET A 75 0.77 -31.63 -19.40
N ALA A 76 1.66 -31.76 -18.42
CA ALA A 76 3.09 -31.94 -18.67
C ALA A 76 3.37 -33.25 -19.42
N VAL A 77 2.75 -34.37 -19.04
CA VAL A 77 2.92 -35.66 -19.74
C VAL A 77 2.48 -35.57 -21.20
N ASN A 78 1.35 -34.92 -21.47
CA ASN A 78 0.86 -34.71 -22.83
C ASN A 78 1.80 -33.82 -23.65
N PHE A 79 2.29 -32.73 -23.05
CA PHE A 79 3.28 -31.84 -23.66
C PHE A 79 4.57 -32.59 -24.03
N HIS A 80 5.15 -33.34 -23.09
CA HIS A 80 6.38 -34.11 -23.31
C HIS A 80 6.20 -35.21 -24.36
N ARG A 81 5.02 -35.84 -24.40
CA ARG A 81 4.68 -36.84 -25.43
C ARG A 81 4.65 -36.22 -26.82
N GLN A 82 4.05 -35.04 -26.95
CA GLN A 82 3.88 -34.35 -28.23
C GLN A 82 5.18 -33.73 -28.77
N TYR A 83 6.01 -33.16 -27.89
CA TYR A 83 7.18 -32.35 -28.28
C TYR A 83 8.54 -32.98 -27.93
N LYS A 84 8.57 -34.29 -27.65
CA LYS A 84 9.74 -35.08 -27.19
C LYS A 84 11.07 -34.74 -27.87
N LYS A 85 11.08 -34.51 -29.19
CA LYS A 85 12.31 -34.17 -29.95
C LYS A 85 12.84 -32.76 -29.66
N LYS A 86 11.97 -31.74 -29.60
CA LYS A 86 12.38 -30.35 -29.31
C LYS A 86 12.82 -30.16 -27.85
N TYR A 87 12.38 -31.04 -26.95
CA TYR A 87 12.67 -30.97 -25.51
C TYR A 87 14.07 -31.47 -25.15
N THR A 88 14.59 -32.46 -25.87
CA THR A 88 15.87 -33.13 -25.56
C THR A 88 17.11 -32.42 -26.12
N GLU A 89 16.95 -31.30 -26.83
CA GLU A 89 18.06 -30.60 -27.50
C GLU A 89 18.79 -29.58 -26.61
N GLY A 90 18.32 -29.33 -25.37
CA GLY A 90 18.94 -28.41 -24.41
C GLY A 90 19.65 -29.10 -23.24
N PRO A 91 20.65 -28.45 -22.61
CA PRO A 91 21.27 -28.97 -21.39
C PRO A 91 20.25 -28.99 -20.24
N ASN A 92 20.30 -30.03 -19.39
CA ASN A 92 19.54 -30.01 -18.13
C ASN A 92 20.11 -28.90 -17.23
N LYS A 93 19.27 -27.93 -16.87
CA LYS A 93 19.62 -26.76 -16.02
C LYS A 93 19.09 -26.87 -14.60
N ASP A 94 18.45 -27.97 -14.22
CA ASP A 94 17.75 -28.12 -12.94
C ASP A 94 18.67 -27.84 -11.75
N SER A 95 19.91 -28.33 -11.80
CA SER A 95 20.89 -28.07 -10.73
C SER A 95 21.29 -26.60 -10.64
N GLN A 96 21.41 -25.89 -11.78
CA GLN A 96 21.74 -24.46 -11.82
C GLN A 96 20.56 -23.62 -11.32
N VAL A 97 19.34 -23.97 -11.73
CA VAL A 97 18.10 -23.31 -11.30
C VAL A 97 17.85 -23.56 -9.82
N LYS A 98 18.06 -24.78 -9.33
CA LYS A 98 17.92 -25.13 -7.91
C LYS A 98 18.84 -24.28 -7.04
N ASP A 99 20.12 -24.17 -7.40
CA ASP A 99 21.09 -23.34 -6.67
C ASP A 99 20.72 -21.85 -6.72
N ALA A 100 20.29 -21.34 -7.88
CA ALA A 100 19.86 -19.94 -8.01
C ALA A 100 18.60 -19.63 -7.17
N LEU A 101 17.62 -20.54 -7.14
CA LEU A 101 16.42 -20.39 -6.32
C LEU A 101 16.73 -20.46 -4.81
N GLN A 102 17.66 -21.32 -4.39
CA GLN A 102 18.13 -21.34 -3.00
C GLN A 102 18.79 -20.02 -2.60
N ALA A 103 19.62 -19.46 -3.48
CA ALA A 103 20.25 -18.16 -3.28
C ALA A 103 19.21 -17.02 -3.22
N LEU A 104 18.20 -17.03 -4.11
CA LEU A 104 17.08 -16.08 -4.06
C LEU A 104 16.29 -16.19 -2.75
N ASN A 105 15.98 -17.40 -2.28
CA ASN A 105 15.25 -17.61 -1.02
C ASN A 105 16.05 -17.11 0.19
N HIS A 106 17.37 -17.30 0.21
CA HIS A 106 18.24 -16.72 1.25
C HIS A 106 18.22 -15.19 1.19
N MET A 107 18.31 -14.60 -0.01
CA MET A 107 18.21 -13.15 -0.19
C MET A 107 16.87 -12.61 0.29
N ALA A 108 15.76 -13.25 -0.09
CA ALA A 108 14.41 -12.90 0.36
C ALA A 108 14.30 -12.88 1.89
N ARG A 109 14.85 -13.90 2.56
CA ARG A 109 14.91 -13.96 4.04
C ARG A 109 15.72 -12.82 4.63
N SER A 110 16.90 -12.53 4.07
CA SER A 110 17.77 -11.44 4.53
C SER A 110 17.13 -10.04 4.40
N LEU A 111 16.18 -9.90 3.48
CA LEU A 111 15.41 -8.68 3.22
C LEU A 111 14.14 -8.59 4.05
N GLY A 112 13.98 -9.43 5.09
CA GLY A 112 12.79 -9.43 5.94
C GLY A 112 11.69 -10.37 5.46
N SER A 113 12.05 -11.47 4.77
CA SER A 113 11.11 -12.46 4.20
C SER A 113 10.18 -11.86 3.15
N ILE A 114 10.73 -11.07 2.22
CA ILE A 114 9.96 -10.56 1.08
C ILE A 114 9.57 -11.71 0.14
N PRO A 115 8.40 -11.65 -0.52
CA PRO A 115 8.02 -12.64 -1.52
C PRO A 115 8.86 -12.48 -2.80
N ILE A 116 9.41 -13.60 -3.28
CA ILE A 116 10.00 -13.73 -4.61
C ILE A 116 9.31 -14.88 -5.32
N TYR A 117 8.75 -14.62 -6.48
CA TYR A 117 8.00 -15.59 -7.28
C TYR A 117 8.63 -15.78 -8.65
N ILE A 118 8.42 -16.95 -9.24
CA ILE A 118 8.84 -17.22 -10.62
C ILE A 118 7.93 -16.49 -11.59
N SER A 119 8.50 -15.94 -12.66
CA SER A 119 7.77 -15.14 -13.65
C SER A 119 8.13 -15.54 -15.08
N SER A 120 7.43 -14.96 -16.06
CA SER A 120 7.72 -15.09 -17.51
C SER A 120 8.08 -16.51 -17.93
N GLY A 121 9.27 -16.74 -18.52
CA GLY A 121 9.63 -18.03 -19.11
C GLY A 121 9.74 -19.14 -18.06
N THR A 122 10.08 -18.78 -16.83
CA THR A 122 10.17 -19.72 -15.71
C THR A 122 8.79 -20.16 -15.25
N LEU A 123 7.85 -19.22 -15.13
CA LEU A 123 6.45 -19.52 -14.81
C LEU A 123 5.80 -20.38 -15.91
N LEU A 124 6.02 -20.05 -17.19
CA LEU A 124 5.54 -20.86 -18.32
C LEU A 124 6.09 -22.28 -18.26
N GLY A 125 7.38 -22.43 -17.96
CA GLY A 125 8.00 -23.75 -17.78
C GLY A 125 7.31 -24.56 -16.69
N TRP A 126 7.16 -23.98 -15.50
CA TRP A 126 6.47 -24.64 -14.40
C TRP A 126 5.03 -25.02 -14.78
N TYR A 127 4.25 -24.07 -15.31
CA TYR A 127 2.82 -24.27 -15.59
C TYR A 127 2.56 -25.29 -16.70
N ARG A 128 3.31 -25.20 -17.82
CA ARG A 128 3.05 -26.02 -19.02
C ARG A 128 3.65 -27.43 -18.95
N GLN A 129 4.81 -27.56 -18.31
CA GLN A 129 5.66 -28.74 -18.46
C GLN A 129 6.29 -29.22 -17.14
N CYS A 130 5.82 -28.69 -15.99
CA CYS A 130 6.27 -29.05 -14.64
C CYS A 130 7.80 -28.97 -14.47
N GLY A 131 8.46 -27.99 -15.12
CA GLY A 131 9.91 -27.91 -15.09
C GLY A 131 10.49 -26.75 -15.89
N VAL A 132 11.81 -26.68 -15.97
CA VAL A 132 12.51 -25.58 -16.65
C VAL A 132 12.44 -25.76 -18.17
N ILE A 133 12.25 -24.68 -18.94
CA ILE A 133 12.32 -24.72 -20.40
C ILE A 133 13.79 -24.95 -20.83
N PRO A 134 14.16 -26.07 -21.49
CA PRO A 134 15.56 -26.44 -21.69
C PRO A 134 16.39 -25.43 -22.48
N TYR A 135 15.76 -24.69 -23.38
CA TYR A 135 16.38 -23.71 -24.28
C TYR A 135 16.25 -22.26 -23.80
N THR A 136 15.74 -22.02 -22.58
CA THR A 136 15.79 -20.67 -21.96
C THR A 136 17.23 -20.30 -21.62
N SER A 137 17.57 -19.01 -21.56
CA SER A 137 18.93 -18.55 -21.25
C SER A 137 19.16 -18.21 -19.77
N ASP A 138 18.07 -18.09 -19.02
CA ASP A 138 17.95 -17.31 -17.80
C ASP A 138 16.83 -17.85 -16.91
N LEU A 139 16.89 -17.44 -15.64
CA LEU A 139 15.87 -17.68 -14.63
C LEU A 139 15.15 -16.35 -14.35
N ASP A 140 13.89 -16.27 -14.78
CA ASP A 140 13.01 -15.12 -14.58
C ASP A 140 12.29 -15.21 -13.24
N THR A 141 12.50 -14.22 -12.39
CA THR A 141 11.80 -14.06 -11.10
C THR A 141 11.36 -12.63 -10.87
N ALA A 142 10.44 -12.43 -9.95
CA ALA A 142 9.96 -11.09 -9.61
C ALA A 142 9.64 -10.94 -8.13
N THR A 143 9.58 -9.68 -7.69
CA THR A 143 9.14 -9.24 -6.37
C THR A 143 8.25 -8.00 -6.50
N TRP A 144 7.47 -7.69 -5.46
CA TRP A 144 6.65 -6.49 -5.44
C TRP A 144 7.50 -5.22 -5.34
N ALA A 145 7.12 -4.20 -6.12
CA ALA A 145 7.84 -2.94 -6.18
C ALA A 145 7.86 -2.17 -4.85
N MET A 146 6.88 -2.42 -3.97
CA MET A 146 6.82 -1.83 -2.64
C MET A 146 8.00 -2.23 -1.73
N TYR A 147 8.70 -3.34 -2.04
CA TYR A 147 9.91 -3.75 -1.32
C TYR A 147 11.19 -3.12 -1.89
N ALA A 148 11.08 -2.27 -2.91
CA ALA A 148 12.21 -1.52 -3.42
C ALA A 148 12.64 -0.44 -2.42
N SER A 149 13.90 -0.49 -2.01
CA SER A 149 14.51 0.56 -1.19
C SER A 149 16.02 0.63 -1.47
N ASN A 150 16.65 1.72 -1.03
CA ASN A 150 18.10 1.84 -1.07
C ASN A 150 18.76 0.76 -0.20
N GLU A 151 18.19 0.45 0.97
CA GLU A 151 18.69 -0.62 1.84
C GLU A 151 18.58 -2.00 1.15
N ALA A 152 17.45 -2.29 0.50
CA ALA A 152 17.30 -3.53 -0.26
C ALA A 152 18.30 -3.59 -1.41
N THR A 153 18.55 -2.47 -2.08
CA THR A 153 19.57 -2.34 -3.12
C THR A 153 20.95 -2.66 -2.56
N ASP A 154 21.33 -2.07 -1.44
CA ASP A 154 22.62 -2.31 -0.80
C ASP A 154 22.79 -3.78 -0.41
N ARG A 155 21.73 -4.45 0.06
CA ARG A 155 21.74 -5.89 0.37
C ARG A 155 21.91 -6.75 -0.88
N TRP A 156 21.19 -6.46 -1.96
CA TRP A 156 21.37 -7.15 -3.24
C TRP A 156 22.80 -7.01 -3.78
N LEU A 157 23.37 -5.82 -3.69
CA LEU A 157 24.72 -5.53 -4.19
C LEU A 157 25.82 -6.16 -3.31
N ASN A 158 25.61 -6.22 -2.00
CA ASN A 158 26.54 -6.78 -1.02
C ASN A 158 26.06 -8.15 -0.50
N ASN A 159 25.48 -8.96 -1.39
CA ASN A 159 24.95 -10.27 -1.02
C ASN A 159 26.05 -11.27 -0.63
N ASP A 160 25.70 -12.22 0.24
CA ASP A 160 26.54 -13.32 0.70
C ASP A 160 26.29 -14.63 -0.06
N VAL A 161 25.34 -14.64 -1.01
CA VAL A 161 24.93 -15.83 -1.78
C VAL A 161 25.73 -16.06 -3.07
N GLY A 162 26.67 -15.16 -3.38
CA GLY A 162 27.54 -15.27 -4.56
C GLY A 162 26.90 -14.78 -5.86
N PHE A 163 25.81 -14.00 -5.80
CA PHE A 163 25.26 -13.32 -6.95
C PHE A 163 26.16 -12.17 -7.40
N ARG A 164 26.54 -12.19 -8.68
CA ARG A 164 27.34 -11.15 -9.30
C ARG A 164 26.46 -10.30 -10.19
N LEU A 165 26.35 -9.00 -9.87
CA LEU A 165 25.53 -8.07 -10.65
C LEU A 165 26.00 -8.04 -12.12
N ALA A 166 25.06 -8.28 -13.04
CA ALA A 166 25.23 -8.07 -14.47
C ALA A 166 24.83 -6.63 -14.83
N TYR A 167 23.61 -6.23 -14.47
CA TYR A 167 23.09 -4.88 -14.68
C TYR A 167 21.90 -4.59 -13.75
N ILE A 168 21.59 -3.30 -13.60
CA ILE A 168 20.36 -2.77 -13.02
C ILE A 168 19.68 -1.94 -14.09
N TYR A 169 18.42 -2.25 -14.37
CA TYR A 169 17.59 -1.46 -15.28
C TYR A 169 16.45 -0.75 -14.54
N GLY A 170 16.03 0.37 -15.12
CA GLY A 170 14.99 1.24 -14.60
C GLY A 170 15.37 2.00 -13.33
N LEU A 171 14.37 2.68 -12.81
CA LEU A 171 14.40 3.40 -11.55
C LEU A 171 13.40 2.74 -10.60
N ILE A 172 13.55 2.96 -9.29
CA ILE A 172 12.63 2.36 -8.29
C ILE A 172 11.19 2.78 -8.59
N GLU A 173 11.01 4.03 -9.04
CA GLU A 173 9.74 4.59 -9.50
C GLU A 173 9.18 3.99 -10.77
N ASN A 174 10.01 3.38 -11.60
CA ASN A 174 9.62 3.04 -12.96
C ASN A 174 10.51 1.94 -13.54
N GLY A 175 9.97 0.72 -13.52
CA GLY A 175 10.53 -0.43 -14.23
C GLY A 175 11.81 -0.97 -13.64
N TYR A 176 11.92 -1.08 -12.32
CA TYR A 176 13.14 -1.57 -11.71
C TYR A 176 13.41 -3.06 -11.99
N GLN A 177 14.66 -3.41 -12.29
CA GLN A 177 15.08 -4.78 -12.52
C GLN A 177 16.54 -4.97 -12.11
N TYR A 178 16.83 -6.08 -11.46
CA TYR A 178 18.19 -6.60 -11.36
C TYR A 178 18.41 -7.76 -12.32
N ALA A 179 19.61 -7.87 -12.84
CA ALA A 179 20.12 -9.12 -13.38
C ALA A 179 21.42 -9.50 -12.71
N PHE A 180 21.52 -10.77 -12.32
CA PHE A 180 22.70 -11.35 -11.71
C PHE A 180 23.19 -12.54 -12.52
N TYR A 181 24.46 -12.87 -12.35
CA TYR A 181 24.95 -14.22 -12.63
C TYR A 181 25.06 -14.98 -11.31
N SER A 182 24.48 -16.19 -11.29
CA SER A 182 24.67 -17.13 -10.19
C SER A 182 26.11 -17.67 -10.17
N ARG A 183 26.45 -18.45 -9.13
CA ARG A 183 27.75 -19.12 -9.02
C ARG A 183 28.05 -20.05 -10.21
N TYR A 184 27.00 -20.62 -10.82
CA TYR A 184 27.10 -21.50 -11.98
C TYR A 184 26.84 -20.78 -13.31
N ASN A 185 26.97 -19.45 -13.30
CA ASN A 185 26.88 -18.58 -14.47
C ASN A 185 25.52 -18.64 -15.20
N LEU A 186 24.46 -18.99 -14.49
CA LEU A 186 23.08 -18.81 -14.95
C LEU A 186 22.69 -17.33 -14.74
N ARG A 187 22.10 -16.68 -15.75
CA ARG A 187 21.53 -15.35 -15.57
C ARG A 187 20.24 -15.48 -14.75
N VAL A 188 20.11 -14.66 -13.72
CA VAL A 188 18.92 -14.57 -12.85
C VAL A 188 18.40 -13.15 -12.96
N ASP A 189 17.21 -12.99 -13.51
CA ASP A 189 16.51 -11.73 -13.60
C ASP A 189 15.52 -11.61 -12.45
N VAL A 190 15.56 -10.48 -11.74
CA VAL A 190 14.65 -10.12 -10.64
C VAL A 190 13.91 -8.84 -11.03
N PHE A 191 12.71 -9.00 -11.57
CA PHE A 191 11.83 -7.90 -11.96
C PHE A 191 11.07 -7.32 -10.77
N TYR A 192 10.79 -6.03 -10.81
CA TYR A 192 9.89 -5.38 -9.86
C TYR A 192 8.51 -5.22 -10.50
N THR A 193 7.51 -5.83 -9.89
CA THR A 193 6.11 -5.72 -10.32
C THR A 193 5.39 -4.63 -9.54
N TYR A 194 4.81 -3.68 -10.27
CA TYR A 194 4.08 -2.53 -9.79
C TYR A 194 2.58 -2.84 -9.78
N ARG A 195 1.91 -2.46 -8.69
CA ARG A 195 0.46 -2.58 -8.56
C ARG A 195 -0.21 -1.34 -9.16
N GLU A 196 -0.67 -1.46 -10.40
CA GLU A 196 -1.35 -0.41 -11.16
C GLU A 196 -2.80 -0.83 -11.42
N LEU A 197 -3.60 -0.87 -10.33
CA LEU A 197 -4.96 -1.40 -10.34
C LEU A 197 -5.80 -0.86 -11.52
N PRO A 198 -6.54 -1.72 -12.23
CA PRO A 198 -6.81 -3.13 -11.91
C PRO A 198 -5.68 -4.12 -12.29
N ASN A 199 -4.59 -3.64 -12.91
CA ASN A 199 -3.54 -4.50 -13.46
C ASN A 199 -2.27 -4.52 -12.60
N LEU A 200 -1.41 -5.48 -12.90
CA LEU A 200 -0.03 -5.52 -12.43
C LEU A 200 0.89 -5.24 -13.61
N THR A 201 1.96 -4.48 -13.41
CA THR A 201 2.90 -4.18 -14.48
C THR A 201 4.34 -4.46 -14.09
N TYR A 202 5.12 -4.96 -15.02
CA TYR A 202 6.58 -4.91 -14.95
C TYR A 202 7.10 -4.33 -16.27
N THR A 203 8.41 -4.08 -16.37
CA THR A 203 8.97 -3.33 -17.50
C THR A 203 10.01 -4.12 -18.26
N GLY A 204 9.85 -4.15 -19.58
CA GLY A 204 10.89 -4.56 -20.52
C GLY A 204 11.76 -3.37 -20.92
N HIS A 205 13.06 -3.62 -21.09
CA HIS A 205 14.03 -2.57 -21.40
C HIS A 205 14.78 -2.83 -22.71
N LYS A 206 15.11 -1.74 -23.41
CA LYS A 206 16.04 -1.72 -24.53
C LYS A 206 17.03 -0.56 -24.37
N PRO A 207 18.09 -0.74 -23.55
CA PRO A 207 19.02 0.34 -23.20
C PRO A 207 19.69 1.01 -24.41
N SER A 208 20.03 0.24 -25.45
CA SER A 208 20.63 0.75 -26.69
C SER A 208 19.79 1.80 -27.41
N GLN A 209 18.47 1.82 -27.15
CA GLN A 209 17.52 2.76 -27.73
C GLN A 209 16.95 3.73 -26.69
N LYS A 210 17.46 3.72 -25.45
CA LYS A 210 16.93 4.49 -24.31
C LYS A 210 15.43 4.23 -24.08
N LEU A 211 14.98 3.03 -24.46
CA LEU A 211 13.58 2.64 -24.57
C LEU A 211 13.21 1.68 -23.44
N TYR A 212 11.99 1.79 -22.95
CA TYR A 212 11.34 0.82 -22.06
C TYR A 212 9.84 0.70 -22.40
N PHE A 213 9.20 -0.39 -21.99
CA PHE A 213 7.78 -0.64 -22.22
C PHE A 213 7.22 -1.53 -21.12
N ARG A 214 5.92 -1.44 -20.86
CA ARG A 214 5.28 -2.19 -19.76
C ARG A 214 4.65 -3.47 -20.26
N TYR A 215 4.77 -4.53 -19.49
CA TYR A 215 3.92 -5.71 -19.61
C TYR A 215 2.73 -5.57 -18.67
N TRP A 216 1.55 -5.95 -19.12
CA TRP A 216 0.32 -5.88 -18.32
C TRP A 216 -0.14 -7.28 -17.94
N TYR A 217 -0.20 -7.55 -16.65
CA TYR A 217 -0.78 -8.77 -16.12
C TYR A 217 -2.13 -8.48 -15.46
N PRO A 218 -3.06 -9.45 -15.50
CA PRO A 218 -4.21 -9.41 -14.61
C PRO A 218 -3.72 -9.39 -13.14
N TYR A 219 -4.55 -8.86 -12.25
CA TYR A 219 -4.23 -8.94 -10.82
C TYR A 219 -4.17 -10.40 -10.36
N PHE A 220 -3.19 -10.69 -9.51
CA PHE A 220 -3.05 -12.00 -8.88
C PHE A 220 -2.49 -11.86 -7.47
N GLU A 221 -2.88 -12.80 -6.61
CA GLU A 221 -2.19 -13.08 -5.35
C GLU A 221 -1.11 -14.15 -5.56
N LEU A 222 -0.26 -14.36 -4.56
CA LEU A 222 0.81 -15.35 -4.61
C LEU A 222 0.41 -16.61 -3.86
N CYS A 223 0.66 -17.75 -4.49
CA CYS A 223 0.52 -19.08 -3.94
C CYS A 223 1.90 -19.77 -3.93
N SER A 224 2.02 -20.86 -3.20
CA SER A 224 3.20 -21.71 -3.15
C SER A 224 3.09 -22.84 -4.17
N ALA A 225 4.20 -23.24 -4.77
CA ALA A 225 4.30 -24.37 -5.68
C ALA A 225 5.67 -25.05 -5.54
N GLU A 226 5.89 -26.15 -6.26
CA GLU A 226 7.19 -26.82 -6.34
C GLU A 226 7.83 -26.66 -7.73
N LEU A 227 9.12 -26.32 -7.76
CA LEU A 227 9.96 -26.37 -8.96
C LEU A 227 11.34 -26.94 -8.59
N VAL A 228 11.82 -27.93 -9.35
CA VAL A 228 13.13 -28.60 -9.15
C VAL A 228 13.38 -29.08 -7.70
N GLY A 229 12.32 -29.52 -7.01
CA GLY A 229 12.38 -29.99 -5.62
C GLY A 229 12.54 -28.87 -4.59
N LEU A 230 12.15 -27.64 -4.93
CA LEU A 230 12.13 -26.49 -4.03
C LEU A 230 10.74 -25.85 -4.03
N LYS A 231 10.34 -25.38 -2.85
CA LYS A 231 9.20 -24.47 -2.72
C LYS A 231 9.53 -23.14 -3.41
N VAL A 232 8.63 -22.70 -4.29
CA VAL A 232 8.66 -21.41 -4.98
C VAL A 232 7.31 -20.73 -4.83
N GLN A 233 7.26 -19.42 -5.06
CA GLN A 233 5.98 -18.70 -5.19
C GLN A 233 5.60 -18.55 -6.66
N VAL A 234 4.29 -18.58 -6.94
CA VAL A 234 3.66 -18.43 -8.25
C VAL A 234 2.40 -17.56 -8.11
N PRO A 235 1.88 -16.96 -9.19
CA PRO A 235 0.51 -16.44 -9.17
C PRO A 235 -0.49 -17.53 -8.79
N CYS A 236 -1.49 -17.21 -7.96
CA CYS A 236 -2.59 -18.15 -7.65
C CYS A 236 -3.47 -18.46 -8.88
N THR A 237 -3.42 -17.61 -9.90
CA THR A 237 -4.12 -17.76 -11.19
C THR A 237 -3.10 -17.89 -12.33
N PRO A 238 -2.25 -18.94 -12.35
CA PRO A 238 -1.11 -19.00 -13.26
C PRO A 238 -1.52 -19.00 -14.73
N GLU A 239 -2.65 -19.60 -15.09
CA GLU A 239 -3.15 -19.63 -16.47
C GLU A 239 -3.44 -18.23 -17.02
N SER A 240 -4.04 -17.34 -16.22
CA SER A 240 -4.41 -16.01 -16.68
C SER A 240 -3.17 -15.17 -16.95
N VAL A 241 -2.15 -15.29 -16.10
CA VAL A 241 -0.86 -14.62 -16.24
C VAL A 241 -0.08 -15.15 -17.44
N VAL A 242 0.00 -16.48 -17.58
CA VAL A 242 0.68 -17.13 -18.72
C VAL A 242 -0.02 -16.79 -20.04
N SER A 243 -1.35 -16.85 -20.08
CA SER A 243 -2.13 -16.55 -21.29
C SER A 243 -2.03 -15.07 -21.69
N ALA A 244 -1.92 -14.16 -20.72
CA ALA A 244 -1.74 -12.74 -20.99
C ALA A 244 -0.41 -12.47 -21.73
N GLU A 245 0.68 -13.13 -21.35
CA GLU A 245 1.99 -12.90 -21.94
C GLU A 245 2.27 -13.74 -23.20
N TYR A 246 1.87 -15.00 -23.19
CA TYR A 246 2.19 -15.96 -24.26
C TYR A 246 1.02 -16.23 -25.22
N GLY A 247 -0.15 -15.66 -24.95
CA GLY A 247 -1.36 -15.83 -25.75
C GLY A 247 -2.04 -17.19 -25.55
N PRO A 248 -3.20 -17.42 -26.19
CA PRO A 248 -4.01 -18.63 -25.99
C PRO A 248 -3.32 -19.92 -26.45
N ASN A 249 -2.25 -19.83 -27.24
CA ASN A 249 -1.50 -20.96 -27.76
C ASN A 249 -0.19 -21.22 -26.99
N PHE A 250 -0.07 -20.75 -25.74
CA PHE A 250 1.13 -20.90 -24.90
C PHE A 250 1.60 -22.35 -24.74
N TYR A 251 0.70 -23.31 -24.97
CA TYR A 251 0.97 -24.74 -24.97
C TYR A 251 1.94 -25.18 -26.06
N THR A 252 2.02 -24.45 -27.18
CA THR A 252 2.94 -24.77 -28.28
C THR A 252 4.33 -24.21 -28.00
N PRO A 253 5.41 -25.02 -28.02
CA PRO A 253 6.76 -24.52 -27.80
C PRO A 253 7.21 -23.57 -28.92
N VAL A 254 7.67 -22.39 -28.52
CA VAL A 254 8.33 -21.40 -29.38
C VAL A 254 9.79 -21.32 -28.96
N SER A 255 10.71 -21.52 -29.91
CA SER A 255 12.17 -21.41 -29.69
C SER A 255 12.71 -20.02 -30.04
N ASP A 256 12.14 -19.38 -31.05
CA ASP A 256 12.51 -18.03 -31.49
C ASP A 256 11.56 -17.00 -30.87
N TRP A 257 11.77 -16.70 -29.58
CA TRP A 257 10.97 -15.72 -28.84
C TRP A 257 11.65 -14.35 -28.81
N ASN A 258 10.93 -13.30 -29.21
CA ASN A 258 11.38 -11.92 -29.04
C ASN A 258 10.57 -11.26 -27.93
N TYR A 259 11.20 -10.98 -26.78
CA TYR A 259 10.50 -10.43 -25.61
C TYR A 259 9.72 -9.13 -25.89
N MET A 260 10.13 -8.32 -26.87
CA MET A 260 9.46 -7.07 -27.24
C MET A 260 8.35 -7.26 -28.29
N ALA A 261 8.50 -8.20 -29.21
CA ALA A 261 7.60 -8.35 -30.36
C ALA A 261 6.66 -9.55 -30.29
N SER A 262 6.99 -10.57 -29.49
CA SER A 262 6.24 -11.84 -29.40
C SER A 262 5.24 -11.87 -28.24
N ALA A 263 5.48 -11.07 -27.19
CA ALA A 263 4.61 -11.04 -26.01
C ALA A 263 3.28 -10.35 -26.31
N TYR A 264 2.19 -10.95 -25.83
CA TYR A 264 0.81 -10.51 -26.10
C TYR A 264 0.37 -9.31 -25.24
N ASN A 265 1.05 -9.06 -24.14
CA ASN A 265 0.69 -8.04 -23.16
C ASN A 265 1.65 -6.83 -23.13
N THR A 266 2.41 -6.59 -24.19
CA THR A 266 3.30 -5.42 -24.27
C THR A 266 2.50 -4.15 -24.53
N GLY A 267 2.68 -3.17 -23.67
CA GLY A 267 2.20 -1.80 -23.83
C GLY A 267 3.09 -0.96 -24.76
N PRO A 268 2.73 0.31 -24.97
CA PRO A 268 3.44 1.20 -25.88
C PRO A 268 4.87 1.47 -25.42
N HIS A 269 5.74 1.67 -26.41
CA HIS A 269 7.13 2.07 -26.27
C HIS A 269 7.26 3.47 -25.63
N ARG A 270 8.11 3.59 -24.62
CA ARG A 270 8.43 4.84 -23.90
C ARG A 270 9.92 5.09 -23.87
N TYR A 271 10.31 6.36 -23.81
CA TYR A 271 11.71 6.79 -23.83
C TYR A 271 12.04 7.58 -22.58
N TRP A 272 13.27 7.43 -22.09
CA TRP A 272 13.81 8.34 -21.06
C TRP A 272 13.94 9.75 -21.62
N ALA A 273 13.62 10.77 -20.83
CA ALA A 273 13.50 12.13 -21.35
C ALA A 273 14.83 12.69 -21.85
N ASN A 274 15.93 12.24 -21.27
CA ASN A 274 17.28 12.67 -21.61
C ASN A 274 18.33 11.59 -21.26
N ASP A 275 19.57 11.86 -21.68
CA ASP A 275 20.70 10.94 -21.51
C ASP A 275 21.10 10.73 -20.05
N GLU A 276 20.89 11.72 -19.19
CA GLU A 276 21.20 11.61 -17.76
C GLU A 276 20.22 10.67 -17.06
N GLU A 277 18.93 10.78 -17.36
CA GLU A 277 17.91 9.82 -16.91
C GLU A 277 18.18 8.41 -17.43
N ALA A 278 18.49 8.27 -18.72
CA ALA A 278 18.82 6.96 -19.29
C ALA A 278 20.05 6.33 -18.61
N LYS A 279 21.08 7.12 -18.28
CA LYS A 279 22.26 6.65 -17.53
C LYS A 279 21.94 6.25 -16.09
N ARG A 280 21.03 6.98 -15.42
CA ARG A 280 20.56 6.61 -14.07
C ARG A 280 19.75 5.32 -14.10
N ALA A 281 18.91 5.17 -15.11
CA ALA A 281 18.07 3.99 -15.30
C ALA A 281 18.89 2.76 -15.71
N TYR A 282 19.95 2.91 -16.51
CA TYR A 282 20.73 1.80 -17.04
C TYR A 282 22.14 1.77 -16.46
N ARG A 283 22.29 1.00 -15.38
CA ARG A 283 23.55 0.84 -14.65
C ARG A 283 24.13 -0.55 -14.94
N ASP A 284 25.40 -0.62 -15.27
CA ASP A 284 26.08 -1.90 -15.46
C ASP A 284 26.65 -2.45 -14.14
N GLY A 285 27.03 -3.73 -14.13
CA GLY A 285 27.68 -4.37 -12.98
C GLY A 285 29.03 -3.73 -12.57
N LYS A 286 29.63 -2.90 -13.43
CA LYS A 286 30.85 -2.14 -13.11
C LYS A 286 30.53 -0.86 -12.32
N TYR A 287 29.39 -0.23 -12.57
CA TYR A 287 28.90 0.95 -11.84
C TYR A 287 28.66 0.65 -10.35
N GLY A 288 28.18 -0.55 -10.00
CA GLY A 288 28.03 -0.96 -8.60
C GLY A 288 29.34 -0.92 -7.81
N LYS A 289 30.46 -1.30 -8.45
CA LYS A 289 31.80 -1.19 -7.84
C LYS A 289 32.25 0.25 -7.65
N VAL A 290 31.89 1.15 -8.57
CA VAL A 290 32.22 2.58 -8.49
C VAL A 290 31.44 3.27 -7.37
N ILE A 291 30.14 2.98 -7.23
CA ILE A 291 29.33 3.52 -6.13
C ILE A 291 29.81 2.98 -4.79
N ALA A 292 30.08 1.68 -4.67
CA ALA A 292 30.65 1.10 -3.45
C ALA A 292 32.02 1.72 -3.11
N LEU A 293 32.88 1.98 -4.11
CA LEU A 293 34.14 2.68 -3.91
C LEU A 293 33.93 4.13 -3.47
N LEU A 294 32.97 4.86 -4.05
CA LEU A 294 32.67 6.25 -3.67
C LEU A 294 32.09 6.34 -2.26
N VAL A 295 31.25 5.39 -1.86
CA VAL A 295 30.71 5.29 -0.49
C VAL A 295 31.83 4.94 0.49
N CYS A 296 32.70 3.97 0.16
CA CYS A 296 33.86 3.64 0.98
C CYS A 296 34.83 4.82 1.10
N LEU A 297 35.09 5.54 0.00
CA LEU A 297 35.95 6.72 0.00
C LEU A 297 35.35 7.85 0.82
N THR A 298 34.06 8.13 0.71
CA THR A 298 33.39 9.16 1.52
C THR A 298 33.39 8.80 3.00
N LEU A 299 33.15 7.54 3.37
CA LEU A 299 33.29 7.07 4.75
C LEU A 299 34.73 7.16 5.25
N LEU A 300 35.73 6.86 4.40
CA LEU A 300 37.14 7.02 4.72
C LEU A 300 37.49 8.50 4.93
N PHE A 301 36.95 9.41 4.11
CA PHE A 301 37.11 10.85 4.27
C PHE A 301 36.46 11.38 5.54
N ILE A 302 35.28 10.87 5.91
CA ILE A 302 34.60 11.23 7.17
C ILE A 302 35.41 10.73 8.36
N LEU A 303 35.94 9.50 8.31
CA LEU A 303 36.80 8.95 9.35
C LEU A 303 38.13 9.72 9.46
N LEU A 304 38.75 10.10 8.34
CA LEU A 304 39.96 10.92 8.31
C LEU A 304 39.69 12.33 8.86
N ALA A 305 38.57 12.95 8.49
CA ALA A 305 38.17 14.25 9.02
C ALA A 305 37.91 14.18 10.53
N TYR A 306 37.22 13.13 10.99
CA TYR A 306 37.01 12.88 12.41
C TYR A 306 38.34 12.65 13.14
N HIS A 307 39.28 11.92 12.54
CA HIS A 307 40.61 11.67 13.10
C HIS A 307 41.47 12.93 13.14
N MET A 308 41.37 13.82 12.14
CA MET A 308 42.07 15.12 12.12
C MET A 308 41.52 16.10 13.14
N VAL A 309 40.22 16.10 13.39
CA VAL A 309 39.57 16.94 14.41
C VAL A 309 39.82 16.41 15.82
N SER A 310 39.84 15.09 16.02
CA SER A 310 40.07 14.47 17.34
C SER A 310 41.52 14.49 17.80
N TYR A 311 42.50 14.68 16.91
CA TYR A 311 43.93 14.71 17.24
C TYR A 311 44.62 16.09 17.07
N GLY A 312 43.84 17.18 17.03
CA GLY A 312 44.37 18.52 17.33
C GLY A 312 45.36 19.08 16.30
N TRP A 313 44.95 19.17 15.04
CA TRP A 313 45.70 19.93 14.04
C TRP A 313 45.36 21.43 14.11
N GLU A 314 46.00 22.14 15.04
CA GLU A 314 46.21 23.58 14.94
C GLU A 314 47.39 23.87 14.01
N SER A 315 47.13 24.40 12.80
CA SER A 315 48.15 25.17 12.09
C SER A 315 47.54 26.32 11.28
N GLN A 316 47.57 27.49 11.90
CA GLN A 316 47.91 28.79 11.33
C GLN A 316 47.66 29.02 9.84
N TYR A 317 46.55 29.70 9.50
CA TYR A 317 46.54 30.69 8.42
C TYR A 317 45.72 31.92 8.83
N ARG A 318 46.42 33.04 9.06
CA ARG A 318 45.88 34.39 9.21
C ARG A 318 45.44 34.92 7.84
N ILE A 319 44.22 35.45 7.76
CA ILE A 319 43.83 36.44 6.76
C ILE A 319 43.38 37.71 7.51
N PRO A 320 43.98 38.89 7.27
CA PRO A 320 43.59 40.14 7.90
C PRO A 320 42.54 40.90 7.08
N GLY A 321 41.68 41.66 7.75
CA GLY A 321 41.02 42.84 7.17
C GLY A 321 39.49 42.82 7.12
N ARG A 322 38.90 43.56 8.06
CA ARG A 322 37.50 44.01 8.13
C ARG A 322 37.09 44.80 6.87
N HIS A 323 35.91 44.53 6.32
CA HIS A 323 35.00 45.58 5.89
C HIS A 323 33.55 45.17 6.16
N GLN A 324 32.85 46.02 6.92
CA GLN A 324 31.42 45.98 7.15
C GLN A 324 30.66 46.21 5.84
N ALA A 325 29.74 45.32 5.51
CA ALA A 325 28.57 45.64 4.70
C ALA A 325 27.37 44.94 5.35
N SER A 326 26.54 45.76 5.98
CA SER A 326 25.23 45.41 6.52
C SER A 326 24.26 45.11 5.38
N HIS A 327 23.87 43.85 5.19
CA HIS A 327 22.63 43.50 4.48
C HIS A 327 21.86 42.46 5.30
N GLY A 328 20.62 42.82 5.65
CA GLY A 328 19.74 42.05 6.51
C GLY A 328 19.41 40.70 5.91
N PHE A 329 19.70 39.64 6.66
CA PHE A 329 19.19 38.31 6.39
C PHE A 329 17.80 38.16 7.02
N THR A 330 16.77 38.54 6.27
CA THR A 330 15.44 37.94 6.43
C THR A 330 15.47 36.58 5.76
N ASN A 331 15.90 35.53 6.45
CA ASN A 331 15.62 34.17 5.99
C ASN A 331 14.22 33.79 6.46
N ARG A 332 13.25 34.11 5.59
CA ARG A 332 12.03 33.33 5.45
C ARG A 332 12.41 31.85 5.40
N VAL A 333 12.04 31.11 6.42
CA VAL A 333 11.89 29.65 6.33
C VAL A 333 10.71 29.42 5.38
N SER A 334 10.96 29.36 4.08
CA SER A 334 9.99 28.87 3.11
C SER A 334 10.00 27.35 3.15
N GLY A 335 9.43 26.79 4.22
CA GLY A 335 8.97 25.40 4.27
C GLY A 335 7.66 25.28 3.49
N HIS A 336 7.73 25.46 2.18
CA HIS A 336 6.69 25.06 1.25
C HIS A 336 7.32 24.07 0.28
N GLU A 337 7.55 22.85 0.75
CA GLU A 337 7.40 21.70 -0.15
C GLU A 337 5.95 21.73 -0.61
N THR A 338 5.75 22.08 -1.87
CA THR A 338 4.45 22.13 -2.51
C THR A 338 3.90 20.70 -2.60
N TYR A 339 2.87 20.41 -1.81
CA TYR A 339 2.07 19.16 -1.83
C TYR A 339 1.41 18.85 -3.20
N ALA A 340 1.64 19.66 -4.23
CA ALA A 340 1.10 19.53 -5.58
C ALA A 340 1.58 18.26 -6.34
N ALA A 341 2.51 17.47 -5.80
CA ALA A 341 3.08 16.30 -6.46
C ALA A 341 2.61 14.95 -5.87
N GLU A 342 1.48 14.93 -5.15
CA GLU A 342 0.86 13.67 -4.68
C GLU A 342 0.11 12.93 -5.78
N VAL A 343 -0.46 13.67 -6.75
CA VAL A 343 -1.40 13.15 -7.73
C VAL A 343 -0.75 13.11 -9.11
N VAL A 344 -0.87 11.97 -9.80
CA VAL A 344 -0.41 11.81 -11.19
C VAL A 344 -1.60 12.10 -12.11
N MET A 345 -1.35 12.89 -13.15
CA MET A 345 -2.32 13.08 -14.23
C MET A 345 -2.61 11.73 -14.89
N PHE A 346 -3.77 11.16 -14.57
CA PHE A 346 -4.21 9.87 -15.09
C PHE A 346 -5.23 10.11 -16.21
N ASP A 347 -5.09 9.37 -17.31
CA ASP A 347 -6.15 9.29 -18.31
C ASP A 347 -7.21 8.34 -17.76
N THR A 348 -8.22 8.90 -17.10
CA THR A 348 -9.29 8.15 -16.41
C THR A 348 -10.33 7.58 -17.40
N SER A 349 -10.00 7.46 -18.69
CA SER A 349 -10.97 7.29 -19.78
C SER A 349 -11.67 5.95 -19.83
N ASP A 350 -11.14 4.88 -19.24
CA ASP A 350 -11.62 3.55 -19.65
C ASP A 350 -12.37 2.70 -18.61
N LEU A 351 -12.48 3.07 -17.33
CA LEU A 351 -13.03 2.10 -16.35
C LEU A 351 -14.01 2.61 -15.28
N TRP A 352 -14.04 3.90 -14.89
CA TRP A 352 -14.67 4.28 -13.60
C TRP A 352 -15.72 5.40 -13.63
N PHE A 353 -15.63 6.36 -14.55
CA PHE A 353 -16.63 7.44 -14.66
C PHE A 353 -17.64 7.09 -15.76
N THR A 354 -18.85 6.75 -15.34
CA THR A 354 -19.98 6.49 -16.25
C THR A 354 -20.42 7.77 -16.95
N GLU A 355 -21.19 7.64 -18.04
CA GLU A 355 -21.78 8.82 -18.70
C GLU A 355 -22.67 9.63 -17.74
N HIS A 356 -23.37 8.96 -16.81
CA HIS A 356 -24.19 9.67 -15.81
C HIS A 356 -23.34 10.44 -14.80
N ALA A 357 -22.20 9.89 -14.35
CA ALA A 357 -21.28 10.63 -13.49
C ALA A 357 -20.71 11.87 -14.19
N MET A 358 -20.39 11.76 -15.49
CA MET A 358 -19.94 12.90 -16.30
C MET A 358 -21.04 13.96 -16.45
N ASP A 359 -22.27 13.56 -16.75
CA ASP A 359 -23.43 14.46 -16.83
C ASP A 359 -23.67 15.20 -15.51
N PHE A 360 -23.62 14.47 -14.39
CA PHE A 360 -23.74 15.05 -13.06
C PHE A 360 -22.64 16.10 -12.79
N MET A 361 -21.38 15.78 -13.06
CA MET A 361 -20.26 16.71 -12.86
C MET A 361 -20.38 17.97 -13.72
N GLN A 362 -20.85 17.84 -14.96
CA GLN A 362 -21.08 18.99 -15.83
C GLN A 362 -22.16 19.92 -15.26
N ILE A 363 -23.28 19.35 -14.81
CA ILE A 363 -24.37 20.12 -14.18
C ILE A 363 -23.87 20.81 -12.91
N VAL A 364 -23.15 20.10 -12.05
CA VAL A 364 -22.56 20.68 -10.84
C VAL A 364 -21.62 21.85 -11.16
N ASP A 365 -20.77 21.73 -12.20
CA ASP A 365 -19.89 22.83 -12.63
C ASP A 365 -20.70 24.02 -13.19
N ASP A 366 -21.77 23.77 -13.96
CA ASP A 366 -22.65 24.82 -14.48
C ASP A 366 -23.28 25.65 -13.35
N PHE A 367 -23.63 24.98 -12.25
CA PHE A 367 -24.15 25.60 -11.02
C PHE A 367 -23.06 26.13 -10.07
N LYS A 368 -21.77 25.97 -10.43
CA LYS A 368 -20.60 26.43 -9.67
C LYS A 368 -20.56 25.88 -8.23
N LEU A 369 -21.08 24.67 -8.04
CA LEU A 369 -21.03 23.95 -6.79
C LEU A 369 -19.67 23.28 -6.62
N ARG A 370 -19.04 23.45 -5.45
CA ARG A 370 -17.75 22.83 -5.14
C ARG A 370 -17.92 21.43 -4.57
N VAL A 371 -18.41 20.52 -5.41
CA VAL A 371 -18.46 19.09 -5.10
C VAL A 371 -17.08 18.50 -5.39
N PHE A 372 -16.58 17.66 -4.48
CA PHE A 372 -15.25 17.06 -4.58
C PHE A 372 -15.30 15.55 -4.45
N LEU A 373 -14.43 14.83 -5.15
CA LEU A 373 -14.36 13.38 -5.08
C LEU A 373 -13.82 12.94 -3.71
N ILE A 374 -14.51 11.98 -3.07
CA ILE A 374 -14.06 11.35 -1.82
C ILE A 374 -13.93 9.83 -1.95
N GLU A 375 -14.24 9.28 -3.13
CA GLU A 375 -14.18 7.84 -3.41
C GLU A 375 -12.76 7.27 -3.16
N PRO A 376 -12.53 6.48 -2.09
CA PRO A 376 -11.19 6.09 -1.68
C PRO A 376 -10.42 5.32 -2.75
N ILE A 377 -11.10 4.48 -3.53
CA ILE A 377 -10.48 3.69 -4.59
C ILE A 377 -9.96 4.61 -5.70
N ILE A 378 -10.81 5.51 -6.21
CA ILE A 378 -10.43 6.41 -7.30
C ILE A 378 -9.35 7.37 -6.82
N LEU A 379 -9.47 7.94 -5.61
CA LEU A 379 -8.43 8.78 -5.04
C LEU A 379 -7.11 8.01 -4.87
N TYR A 380 -7.14 6.75 -4.43
CA TYR A 380 -5.94 5.91 -4.35
C TYR A 380 -5.28 5.73 -5.72
N LEU A 381 -6.06 5.46 -6.77
CA LEU A 381 -5.55 5.30 -8.13
C LEU A 381 -4.84 6.55 -8.64
N MET A 382 -5.36 7.73 -8.28
CA MET A 382 -4.81 9.04 -8.66
C MET A 382 -3.48 9.38 -7.98
N ILE A 383 -3.14 8.72 -6.87
CA ILE A 383 -1.89 8.97 -6.13
C ILE A 383 -0.68 8.37 -6.86
N ASP A 384 0.46 9.08 -6.80
CA ASP A 384 1.76 8.60 -7.30
C ASP A 384 2.25 7.36 -6.54
N TRP A 385 2.93 6.46 -7.24
CA TRP A 385 3.40 5.17 -6.69
C TRP A 385 4.27 5.37 -5.42
N LYS A 386 5.05 6.46 -5.35
CA LYS A 386 5.91 6.77 -4.20
C LYS A 386 5.13 6.99 -2.90
N HIS A 387 3.88 7.44 -3.01
CA HIS A 387 2.99 7.67 -1.88
C HIS A 387 2.02 6.51 -1.68
N LYS A 388 1.70 5.75 -2.74
CA LYS A 388 0.91 4.50 -2.61
C LYS A 388 1.54 3.52 -1.63
N LYS A 389 2.88 3.43 -1.56
CA LYS A 389 3.58 2.58 -0.57
C LYS A 389 3.31 2.96 0.89
N LEU A 390 2.78 4.15 1.14
CA LEU A 390 2.44 4.63 2.48
C LEU A 390 1.01 4.22 2.88
N LEU A 391 0.24 3.66 1.95
CA LEU A 391 -1.13 3.20 2.15
C LEU A 391 -1.15 1.68 1.91
N ASP A 392 -1.80 0.92 2.79
CA ASP A 392 -2.15 -0.46 2.45
C ASP A 392 -3.50 -0.45 1.72
N VAL A 393 -3.53 -0.95 0.48
CA VAL A 393 -4.78 -1.03 -0.30
C VAL A 393 -5.81 -1.92 0.37
N ARG A 394 -5.38 -2.94 1.12
CA ARG A 394 -6.27 -3.78 1.93
C ARG A 394 -6.89 -3.01 3.08
N ASP A 395 -6.31 -1.87 3.45
CA ASP A 395 -6.91 -0.98 4.43
C ASP A 395 -8.05 -0.14 3.85
N LEU A 396 -8.14 -0.02 2.52
CA LEU A 396 -9.12 0.81 1.83
C LEU A 396 -10.32 0.02 1.31
N LEU A 397 -10.20 -1.31 1.20
CA LEU A 397 -11.23 -2.16 0.63
C LEU A 397 -11.75 -3.13 1.69
N PRO A 398 -13.07 -3.24 1.85
CA PRO A 398 -13.66 -4.40 2.49
C PRO A 398 -13.16 -5.68 1.80
N ASP A 399 -12.85 -6.74 2.56
CA ASP A 399 -12.22 -7.97 2.02
C ASP A 399 -12.98 -8.59 0.83
N HIS A 400 -14.30 -8.38 0.74
CA HIS A 400 -15.16 -8.87 -0.35
C HIS A 400 -15.06 -8.04 -1.64
N LEU A 401 -14.59 -6.79 -1.58
CA LEU A 401 -14.57 -5.86 -2.72
C LEU A 401 -13.25 -5.93 -3.52
N MET A 402 -12.26 -6.66 -3.01
CA MET A 402 -10.98 -6.91 -3.69
C MET A 402 -11.17 -7.78 -4.96
N ASP A 403 -12.10 -8.73 -4.91
CA ASP A 403 -12.43 -9.59 -6.04
C ASP A 403 -13.27 -8.83 -7.09
N ASP A 404 -14.06 -7.84 -6.67
CA ASP A 404 -14.98 -7.07 -7.52
C ASP A 404 -14.30 -5.97 -8.36
N ILE A 405 -13.11 -5.48 -7.98
CA ILE A 405 -12.35 -4.51 -8.79
C ILE A 405 -11.99 -5.07 -10.17
N MET A 406 -11.98 -6.40 -10.33
CA MET A 406 -11.64 -7.07 -11.58
C MET A 406 -12.81 -7.23 -12.55
N GLY A 407 -14.05 -6.84 -12.20
CA GLY A 407 -15.21 -7.03 -13.09
C GLY A 407 -16.44 -6.16 -12.85
N SER A 408 -16.50 -5.40 -11.75
CA SER A 408 -17.72 -4.76 -11.29
C SER A 408 -17.64 -3.24 -11.37
N LYS A 409 -18.64 -2.65 -12.02
CA LYS A 409 -18.92 -1.21 -11.99
C LYS A 409 -19.09 -0.78 -10.53
N LEU A 410 -18.42 0.30 -10.09
CA LEU A 410 -18.69 0.92 -8.79
C LEU A 410 -20.20 1.19 -8.68
N TYR A 411 -20.87 0.55 -7.72
CA TYR A 411 -22.33 0.66 -7.60
C TYR A 411 -22.77 2.07 -7.21
N CYS A 412 -22.04 2.73 -6.30
CA CYS A 412 -22.26 4.13 -5.95
C CYS A 412 -20.95 4.92 -5.86
N LEU A 413 -20.86 6.03 -6.58
CA LEU A 413 -19.70 6.91 -6.60
C LEU A 413 -19.82 8.00 -5.53
N SER A 414 -18.81 8.12 -4.65
CA SER A 414 -18.86 9.02 -3.50
C SER A 414 -18.19 10.37 -3.75
N PHE A 415 -18.95 11.45 -3.53
CA PHE A 415 -18.49 12.83 -3.49
C PHE A 415 -18.77 13.47 -2.13
N GLY A 416 -18.04 14.54 -1.81
CA GLY A 416 -18.22 15.39 -0.66
C GLY A 416 -18.63 16.81 -1.06
N VAL A 417 -19.30 17.49 -0.14
CA VAL A 417 -19.56 18.93 -0.20
C VAL A 417 -19.47 19.53 1.20
N PHE A 418 -18.98 20.76 1.32
CA PHE A 418 -19.00 21.45 2.61
C PHE A 418 -20.39 22.06 2.88
N MET A 419 -20.93 21.85 4.08
CA MET A 419 -22.29 22.30 4.44
C MET A 419 -22.50 23.81 4.21
N ASN A 420 -21.50 24.63 4.54
CA ASN A 420 -21.53 26.09 4.37
C ASN A 420 -21.63 26.52 2.89
N GLU A 421 -21.39 25.62 1.95
CA GLU A 421 -21.41 25.86 0.50
C GLU A 421 -22.54 25.13 -0.20
N PHE A 422 -23.12 24.11 0.44
CA PHE A 422 -24.14 23.25 -0.15
C PHE A 422 -25.49 23.96 -0.35
N GLY A 423 -25.81 24.96 0.50
CA GLY A 423 -27.07 25.73 0.54
C GLY A 423 -28.14 25.31 -0.48
N PHE A 424 -29.15 24.57 -0.02
CA PHE A 424 -30.15 23.85 -0.84
C PHE A 424 -30.46 24.52 -2.19
N GLN A 425 -29.98 23.93 -3.29
CA GLN A 425 -30.14 24.48 -4.63
C GLN A 425 -31.32 23.82 -5.35
N HIS A 426 -32.54 24.30 -5.09
CA HIS A 426 -33.76 23.83 -5.77
C HIS A 426 -33.62 23.75 -7.31
N LYS A 427 -32.91 24.72 -7.92
CA LYS A 427 -32.67 24.74 -9.37
C LYS A 427 -31.76 23.59 -9.85
N LEU A 428 -30.73 23.23 -9.08
CA LEU A 428 -29.87 22.08 -9.38
C LEU A 428 -30.70 20.80 -9.40
N HIS A 429 -31.51 20.58 -8.38
CA HIS A 429 -32.36 19.39 -8.28
C HIS A 429 -33.38 19.31 -9.42
N GLN A 430 -33.92 20.45 -9.86
CA GLN A 430 -34.79 20.49 -11.03
C GLN A 430 -34.06 20.09 -12.31
N GLU A 431 -32.83 20.58 -12.54
CA GLU A 431 -32.04 20.21 -13.73
C GLU A 431 -31.63 18.73 -13.70
N LEU A 432 -31.24 18.20 -12.54
CA LEU A 432 -30.93 16.77 -12.38
C LEU A 432 -32.16 15.89 -12.61
N THR A 433 -33.34 16.30 -12.12
CA THR A 433 -34.61 15.59 -12.37
C THR A 433 -34.96 15.59 -13.86
N LYS A 434 -34.76 16.71 -14.57
CA LYS A 434 -34.97 16.78 -16.03
C LYS A 434 -34.05 15.83 -16.79
N ARG A 435 -32.88 15.51 -16.24
CA ARG A 435 -31.90 14.54 -16.77
C ARG A 435 -32.15 13.11 -16.28
N SER A 436 -33.30 12.86 -15.66
CA SER A 436 -33.77 11.56 -15.18
C SER A 436 -33.01 11.02 -13.97
N PHE A 437 -32.38 11.88 -13.15
CA PHE A 437 -31.88 11.46 -11.85
C PHE A 437 -33.01 11.48 -10.81
N ASN A 438 -33.18 10.37 -10.09
CA ASN A 438 -33.96 10.32 -8.86
C ASN A 438 -33.11 10.86 -7.71
N ILE A 439 -33.71 11.64 -6.82
CA ILE A 439 -33.01 12.34 -5.74
C ILE A 439 -33.58 11.88 -4.40
N SER A 440 -32.72 11.37 -3.52
CA SER A 440 -33.07 11.00 -2.14
C SER A 440 -32.18 11.79 -1.18
N MET A 441 -32.78 12.45 -0.20
CA MET A 441 -32.07 13.19 0.84
C MET A 441 -32.20 12.46 2.17
N ILE A 442 -31.09 12.35 2.89
CA ILE A 442 -31.02 11.77 4.22
C ILE A 442 -30.75 12.90 5.19
N ASP A 443 -31.77 13.23 5.96
CA ASP A 443 -31.68 14.19 7.04
C ASP A 443 -31.44 13.47 8.38
N GLY A 444 -30.77 14.17 9.28
CA GLY A 444 -30.54 13.70 10.64
C GLY A 444 -30.10 14.84 11.53
N LEU A 445 -29.79 14.53 12.79
CA LEU A 445 -29.38 15.54 13.75
C LEU A 445 -28.00 16.07 13.42
N ASP A 446 -27.82 17.40 13.52
CA ASP A 446 -26.55 18.06 13.28
C ASP A 446 -25.56 17.77 14.44
N GLY A 447 -24.81 16.68 14.31
CA GLY A 447 -23.77 16.28 15.24
C GLY A 447 -22.68 17.33 15.44
N SER A 448 -22.53 18.30 14.53
CA SER A 448 -21.58 19.40 14.70
C SER A 448 -21.93 20.34 15.86
N GLN A 449 -23.21 20.42 16.22
CA GLN A 449 -23.72 21.28 17.30
C GLN A 449 -23.68 20.61 18.69
N ARG A 450 -23.30 19.33 18.76
CA ARG A 450 -23.43 18.51 19.97
C ARG A 450 -22.59 18.98 21.16
N HIS A 451 -21.53 19.77 20.93
CA HIS A 451 -20.77 20.44 22.01
C HIS A 451 -21.58 21.50 22.76
N PHE A 452 -22.63 22.06 22.15
CA PHE A 452 -23.46 23.13 22.71
C PHE A 452 -24.80 22.63 23.27
N ALA A 453 -25.26 21.46 22.81
CA ALA A 453 -26.54 20.88 23.19
C ALA A 453 -26.37 20.00 24.45
N THR A 454 -26.95 20.42 25.57
CA THR A 454 -27.01 19.57 26.78
C THR A 454 -28.02 18.43 26.66
N ASP A 455 -28.86 18.47 25.63
CA ASP A 455 -29.88 17.48 25.30
C ASP A 455 -30.02 17.40 23.76
N VAL A 456 -30.20 16.19 23.24
CA VAL A 456 -30.36 15.88 21.81
C VAL A 456 -31.58 16.60 21.22
N THR A 457 -32.58 16.94 22.06
CA THR A 457 -33.78 17.70 21.68
C THR A 457 -33.50 19.15 21.25
N GLN A 458 -32.29 19.67 21.51
CA GLN A 458 -31.87 21.02 21.15
C GLN A 458 -31.06 21.06 19.83
N MET A 459 -30.88 19.92 19.18
CA MET A 459 -30.11 19.83 17.93
C MET A 459 -31.02 20.09 16.73
N ASP A 460 -30.55 20.90 15.80
CA ASP A 460 -31.23 21.11 14.53
C ASP A 460 -31.10 19.87 13.63
N GLU A 461 -32.13 19.60 12.81
CA GLU A 461 -32.00 18.67 11.70
C GLU A 461 -31.21 19.31 10.55
N THR A 462 -30.35 18.53 9.92
CA THR A 462 -29.52 18.94 8.79
C THR A 462 -29.41 17.82 7.77
N VAL A 463 -29.03 18.19 6.54
CA VAL A 463 -28.78 17.22 5.48
C VAL A 463 -27.46 16.51 5.77
N LEU A 464 -27.48 15.18 5.82
CA LEU A 464 -26.30 14.35 6.05
C LEU A 464 -25.76 13.78 4.74
N HIS A 465 -26.65 13.24 3.91
CA HIS A 465 -26.31 12.61 2.63
C HIS A 465 -27.35 12.91 1.56
N LEU A 466 -26.91 13.00 0.31
CA LEU A 466 -27.78 12.98 -0.86
C LEU A 466 -27.41 11.82 -1.77
N PHE A 467 -28.42 11.23 -2.39
CA PHE A 467 -28.25 10.18 -3.37
C PHE A 467 -28.92 10.60 -4.67
N TYR A 468 -28.16 10.56 -5.77
CA TYR A 468 -28.67 10.73 -7.12
C TYR A 468 -28.55 9.38 -7.83
N THR A 469 -29.69 8.81 -8.23
CA THR A 469 -29.71 7.48 -8.85
C THR A 469 -30.35 7.49 -10.23
N LYS A 470 -29.75 6.75 -11.17
CA LYS A 470 -30.21 6.60 -12.55
C LYS A 470 -29.69 5.29 -13.15
N ASP A 471 -30.58 4.49 -13.74
CA ASP A 471 -30.24 3.24 -14.45
C ASP A 471 -29.27 2.33 -13.66
N ASP A 472 -29.64 2.02 -12.41
CA ASP A 472 -28.87 1.25 -11.42
C ASP A 472 -27.51 1.84 -10.98
N GLU A 473 -27.17 3.05 -11.45
CA GLU A 473 -26.03 3.81 -10.95
C GLU A 473 -26.44 4.75 -9.83
N CYS A 474 -25.52 4.96 -8.90
CA CYS A 474 -25.70 5.83 -7.75
C CYS A 474 -24.55 6.82 -7.62
N ILE A 475 -24.88 8.06 -7.23
CA ILE A 475 -23.92 9.08 -6.82
C ILE A 475 -24.31 9.52 -5.42
N GLN A 476 -23.41 9.30 -4.46
CA GLN A 476 -23.56 9.75 -3.09
C GLN A 476 -22.86 11.12 -2.93
N ILE A 477 -23.54 12.09 -2.33
CA ILE A 477 -22.91 13.30 -1.78
C ILE A 477 -22.98 13.23 -0.26
N SER A 478 -21.83 13.04 0.39
CA SER A 478 -21.67 13.20 1.83
C SER A 478 -21.47 14.65 2.20
N VAL A 479 -22.24 15.15 3.17
CA VAL A 479 -22.14 16.54 3.64
C VAL A 479 -21.13 16.63 4.78
N PHE A 480 -20.06 17.40 4.58
CA PHE A 480 -19.02 17.67 5.55
C PHE A 480 -19.39 18.93 6.35
N HIS A 481 -19.66 18.75 7.65
CA HIS A 481 -19.97 19.81 8.59
C HIS A 481 -18.71 20.22 9.34
N LYS A 482 -18.41 21.52 9.38
CA LYS A 482 -17.23 22.00 10.12
C LYS A 482 -17.50 21.97 11.62
N ARG A 483 -16.65 21.28 12.36
CA ARG A 483 -16.68 21.22 13.83
C ARG A 483 -15.33 21.65 14.37
N ASN A 484 -15.24 22.92 14.77
CA ASN A 484 -13.98 23.54 15.20
C ASN A 484 -12.85 23.41 14.15
N ASP A 485 -11.88 22.52 14.39
CA ASP A 485 -10.69 22.28 13.58
C ASP A 485 -10.77 21.02 12.69
N PHE A 486 -11.87 20.26 12.75
CA PHE A 486 -12.11 19.09 11.94
C PHE A 486 -13.47 19.16 11.21
N LEU A 487 -13.70 18.18 10.34
CA LEU A 487 -14.91 18.02 9.55
C LEU A 487 -15.63 16.75 10.02
N TRP A 488 -16.91 16.85 10.32
CA TRP A 488 -17.78 15.75 10.72
C TRP A 488 -18.70 15.36 9.57
N VAL A 489 -18.93 14.06 9.40
CA VAL A 489 -19.85 13.47 8.42
C VAL A 489 -20.80 12.55 9.18
N GLY A 490 -22.11 12.71 8.97
CA GLY A 490 -23.12 11.96 9.72
C GLY A 490 -23.30 10.51 9.28
N GLU A 491 -23.84 9.69 10.18
CA GLU A 491 -24.30 8.33 9.89
C GLU A 491 -25.65 8.36 9.14
N ILE A 492 -25.90 7.37 8.28
CA ILE A 492 -27.19 7.14 7.65
C ILE A 492 -28.06 6.31 8.62
N PRO A 493 -29.19 6.83 9.13
CA PRO A 493 -30.01 6.09 10.07
C PRO A 493 -30.66 4.85 9.43
N VAL A 494 -30.24 3.66 9.84
CA VAL A 494 -30.65 2.35 9.28
C VAL A 494 -32.17 2.14 9.27
N HIS A 495 -32.91 2.76 10.18
CA HIS A 495 -34.37 2.59 10.32
C HIS A 495 -35.22 3.33 9.27
N ARG A 496 -34.64 4.08 8.32
CA ARG A 496 -35.41 4.89 7.36
C ARG A 496 -35.30 4.50 5.88
N ASN A 497 -34.49 3.52 5.48
CA ASN A 497 -34.35 3.18 4.06
C ASN A 497 -34.14 1.67 3.82
N GLU A 498 -35.19 0.98 3.40
CA GLU A 498 -35.09 -0.41 2.92
C GLU A 498 -34.71 -0.50 1.42
N SER A 499 -34.60 0.64 0.73
CA SER A 499 -34.50 0.71 -0.74
C SER A 499 -33.08 0.62 -1.30
N TYR A 500 -32.04 0.67 -0.46
CA TYR A 500 -30.63 0.69 -0.91
C TYR A 500 -29.83 -0.41 -0.25
N ASN A 501 -29.07 -1.17 -1.04
CA ASN A 501 -28.06 -2.09 -0.51
C ASN A 501 -26.87 -1.27 0.04
N PHE A 502 -26.97 -0.84 1.30
CA PHE A 502 -25.94 -0.02 1.96
C PHE A 502 -24.63 -0.78 2.26
N MET A 503 -24.50 -2.05 1.86
CA MET A 503 -23.29 -2.83 2.07
C MET A 503 -22.07 -2.22 1.37
N ASP A 504 -22.28 -1.52 0.25
CA ASP A 504 -21.20 -1.15 -0.67
C ASP A 504 -20.78 0.33 -0.63
N ILE A 505 -21.35 1.15 0.25
CA ILE A 505 -20.94 2.57 0.40
C ILE A 505 -19.77 2.74 1.37
N PHE A 506 -18.89 3.71 1.10
CA PHE A 506 -17.74 4.02 1.96
C PHE A 506 -18.11 4.96 3.12
N TYR A 507 -19.05 5.88 2.92
CA TYR A 507 -19.39 6.93 3.88
C TYR A 507 -20.83 6.78 4.37
N GLY A 508 -21.08 7.06 5.64
CA GLY A 508 -22.42 7.00 6.25
C GLY A 508 -22.73 5.71 7.01
N LYS A 509 -21.83 4.71 7.01
CA LYS A 509 -21.95 3.49 7.86
C LYS A 509 -21.81 3.79 9.36
N HIS A 510 -21.15 4.89 9.69
CA HIS A 510 -20.98 5.42 11.04
C HIS A 510 -20.69 6.92 10.93
N GLU A 511 -20.96 7.67 12.00
CA GLU A 511 -20.46 9.04 12.12
C GLU A 511 -18.94 9.02 11.93
N SER A 512 -18.43 9.97 11.15
CA SER A 512 -17.02 10.02 10.77
C SER A 512 -16.45 11.43 10.96
N ALA A 513 -15.16 11.52 11.26
CA ALA A 513 -14.42 12.75 11.42
C ALA A 513 -13.12 12.72 10.62
N PHE A 514 -12.83 13.83 9.97
CA PHE A 514 -11.65 14.04 9.14
C PHE A 514 -11.01 15.37 9.49
N ASP A 515 -9.68 15.43 9.48
CA ASP A 515 -8.96 16.69 9.56
C ASP A 515 -9.39 17.66 8.47
N SER A 516 -9.41 18.95 8.78
CA SER A 516 -9.70 19.98 7.78
C SER A 516 -8.71 19.90 6.61
N PHE A 517 -9.20 19.94 5.37
CA PHE A 517 -8.39 19.93 4.15
C PHE A 517 -8.87 21.01 3.17
N GLY A 518 -7.97 21.46 2.31
CA GLY A 518 -8.31 22.30 1.16
C GLY A 518 -8.69 21.45 -0.05
N LEU A 519 -9.10 22.09 -1.12
CA LEU A 519 -9.40 21.42 -2.39
C LEU A 519 -8.38 21.82 -3.44
N GLN A 520 -7.96 20.85 -4.25
CA GLN A 520 -7.20 21.07 -5.48
C GLN A 520 -8.03 20.62 -6.69
N SER A 521 -7.77 21.24 -7.84
CA SER A 521 -8.46 20.90 -9.09
C SER A 521 -7.53 20.07 -9.97
N VAL A 522 -8.06 18.96 -10.47
CA VAL A 522 -7.41 18.10 -11.47
C VAL A 522 -8.27 18.07 -12.72
N LYS A 523 -7.63 17.97 -13.88
CA LYS A 523 -8.34 17.84 -15.15
C LYS A 523 -8.59 16.37 -15.43
N VAL A 524 -9.83 16.07 -15.77
CA VAL A 524 -10.29 14.73 -16.15
C VAL A 524 -10.68 14.77 -17.64
N VAL A 525 -10.98 13.61 -18.21
CA VAL A 525 -11.45 13.43 -19.61
C VAL A 525 -12.54 14.45 -19.97
N ARG A 526 -12.56 14.89 -21.24
CA ARG A 526 -13.42 15.99 -21.75
C ARG A 526 -13.18 17.37 -21.12
N ASN A 527 -12.01 17.62 -20.52
CA ASN A 527 -11.65 18.89 -19.87
C ASN A 527 -12.55 19.27 -18.67
N ILE A 528 -13.26 18.30 -18.09
CA ILE A 528 -14.05 18.52 -16.87
C ILE A 528 -13.10 18.73 -15.70
N LYS A 529 -13.39 19.74 -14.87
CA LYS A 529 -12.63 20.02 -13.65
C LYS A 529 -13.19 19.16 -12.53
N LEU A 530 -12.33 18.32 -11.96
CA LEU A 530 -12.66 17.56 -10.76
C LEU A 530 -11.96 18.20 -9.56
N LEU A 531 -12.69 18.39 -8.47
CA LEU A 531 -12.11 18.81 -7.19
C LEU A 531 -11.81 17.57 -6.36
N ILE A 532 -10.66 17.56 -5.71
CA ILE A 532 -10.22 16.50 -4.80
C ILE A 532 -9.58 17.14 -3.56
N PRO A 533 -9.45 16.43 -2.42
CA PRO A 533 -8.67 16.90 -1.29
C PRO A 533 -7.24 17.30 -1.69
N ASP A 534 -6.71 18.39 -1.13
CA ASP A 534 -5.35 18.89 -1.41
C ASP A 534 -4.23 18.01 -0.84
N ARG A 535 -4.55 17.21 0.16
CA ARG A 535 -3.68 16.20 0.80
C ARG A 535 -4.34 14.84 0.70
N VAL A 536 -4.37 14.28 -0.50
CA VAL A 536 -5.12 13.06 -0.83
C VAL A 536 -4.63 11.88 0.00
N VAL A 537 -3.31 11.72 0.14
CA VAL A 537 -2.74 10.59 0.88
C VAL A 537 -3.16 10.65 2.36
N HIS A 538 -3.09 11.84 2.97
CA HIS A 538 -3.53 12.04 4.35
C HIS A 538 -5.04 11.85 4.51
N PHE A 539 -5.85 12.37 3.58
CA PHE A 539 -7.30 12.16 3.58
C PHE A 539 -7.66 10.68 3.57
N ILE A 540 -7.09 9.90 2.64
CA ILE A 540 -7.32 8.46 2.54
C ILE A 540 -6.85 7.72 3.80
N SER A 541 -5.68 8.05 4.34
CA SER A 541 -5.11 7.37 5.51
C SER A 541 -5.99 7.44 6.75
N GLN A 542 -6.84 8.48 6.86
CA GLN A 542 -7.73 8.67 8.00
C GLN A 542 -8.96 7.76 7.95
N TYR A 543 -9.29 7.15 6.81
CA TYR A 543 -10.55 6.43 6.62
C TYR A 543 -10.80 5.37 7.71
N LYS A 544 -9.81 4.51 8.01
CA LYS A 544 -9.92 3.47 9.05
C LYS A 544 -10.14 4.01 10.46
N SER A 545 -9.54 5.16 10.76
CA SER A 545 -9.65 5.82 12.07
C SER A 545 -10.71 6.92 12.10
N SER A 546 -11.49 7.07 11.03
CA SER A 546 -12.42 8.19 10.89
C SER A 546 -13.65 8.04 11.75
N LYS A 547 -13.99 6.82 12.20
CA LYS A 547 -15.14 6.58 13.07
C LYS A 547 -15.13 7.52 14.26
N PHE A 548 -16.15 8.37 14.31
CA PHE A 548 -16.30 9.38 15.33
C PHE A 548 -17.04 8.83 16.54
N ILE A 549 -16.53 9.13 17.73
CA ILE A 549 -17.15 8.77 19.00
C ILE A 549 -17.36 10.07 19.77
N GLU A 550 -18.61 10.37 20.08
CA GLU A 550 -18.94 11.52 20.92
C GLU A 550 -18.63 11.25 22.39
N CYS A 551 -18.19 12.27 23.11
CA CYS A 551 -18.05 12.18 24.57
C CYS A 551 -19.41 12.26 25.27
N ASP A 552 -19.51 11.71 26.49
CA ASP A 552 -20.75 11.79 27.28
C ASP A 552 -20.81 13.12 28.05
N TYR A 553 -21.53 14.09 27.49
CA TYR A 553 -21.75 15.41 28.12
C TYR A 553 -22.53 15.34 29.42
N SER A 554 -23.40 14.35 29.59
CA SER A 554 -24.18 14.18 30.83
C SER A 554 -23.28 13.71 31.97
N LEU A 555 -22.38 12.76 31.68
CA LEU A 555 -21.32 12.35 32.58
C LEU A 555 -20.37 13.52 32.88
N ALA A 556 -19.91 14.23 31.84
CA ALA A 556 -19.02 15.38 31.99
C ALA A 556 -19.61 16.48 32.87
N LYS A 557 -20.89 16.80 32.71
CA LYS A 557 -21.60 17.77 33.58
C LYS A 557 -21.66 17.33 35.03
N SER A 558 -21.74 16.03 35.29
CA SER A 558 -21.72 15.48 36.65
C SER A 558 -20.32 15.53 37.25
N MET A 559 -19.31 15.15 36.47
CA MET A 559 -17.89 15.16 36.89
C MET A 559 -17.38 16.56 37.16
N THR A 560 -17.69 17.52 36.29
CA THR A 560 -17.25 18.93 36.43
C THR A 560 -17.82 19.67 37.64
N LYS A 561 -18.93 19.18 38.22
CA LYS A 561 -19.43 19.69 39.52
C LYS A 561 -18.54 19.29 40.68
N ILE A 562 -17.92 18.11 40.61
CA ILE A 562 -17.05 17.56 41.66
C ILE A 562 -15.60 18.02 41.44
N TYR A 563 -15.16 18.00 40.19
CA TYR A 563 -13.81 18.37 39.76
C TYR A 563 -13.90 19.44 38.66
N PRO A 564 -13.88 20.74 39.02
CA PRO A 564 -14.00 21.84 38.06
C PRO A 564 -12.89 21.82 37.00
N LYS A 565 -13.24 22.11 35.74
CA LYS A 565 -12.26 22.19 34.64
C LYS A 565 -11.21 23.28 34.90
N SER A 566 -10.02 23.08 34.34
CA SER A 566 -8.93 24.07 34.36
C SER A 566 -8.63 24.51 32.93
N GLU A 567 -9.08 25.70 32.54
CA GLU A 567 -8.83 26.26 31.19
C GLU A 567 -7.34 26.32 30.86
N SER A 568 -6.50 26.60 31.86
CA SER A 568 -5.05 26.61 31.67
C SER A 568 -4.51 25.22 31.34
N MET A 569 -5.07 24.16 31.91
CA MET A 569 -4.64 22.79 31.60
C MET A 569 -5.22 22.32 30.27
N ASP A 570 -6.49 22.61 29.99
CA ASP A 570 -7.12 22.36 28.70
C ASP A 570 -6.28 22.98 27.57
N ARG A 571 -5.82 24.23 27.73
CA ARG A 571 -4.94 24.90 26.75
C ARG A 571 -3.62 24.17 26.56
N LYS A 572 -2.91 23.84 27.66
CA LYS A 572 -1.61 23.16 27.59
C LYS A 572 -1.71 21.81 26.89
N VAL A 573 -2.69 20.99 27.27
CA VAL A 573 -2.89 19.67 26.66
C VAL A 573 -3.27 19.81 25.19
N ARG A 574 -4.13 20.77 24.84
CA ARG A 574 -4.49 21.04 23.45
C ARG A 574 -3.27 21.42 22.61
N GLU A 575 -2.41 22.30 23.10
CA GLU A 575 -1.18 22.70 22.41
C GLU A 575 -0.24 21.51 22.18
N SER A 576 -0.05 20.64 23.18
CA SER A 576 0.74 19.41 23.05
C SER A 576 0.15 18.43 22.03
N LEU A 577 -1.17 18.22 22.03
CA LEU A 577 -1.84 17.34 21.07
C LEU A 577 -1.78 17.89 19.64
N ILE A 578 -1.88 19.22 19.46
CA ILE A 578 -1.70 19.87 18.15
C ILE A 578 -0.28 19.65 17.64
N ALA A 579 0.74 19.87 18.48
CA ALA A 579 2.14 19.66 18.10
C ALA A 579 2.40 18.20 17.70
N LEU A 580 1.90 17.25 18.49
CA LEU A 580 2.00 15.82 18.17
C LEU A 580 1.29 15.47 16.87
N LYS A 581 0.07 15.96 16.66
CA LYS A 581 -0.68 15.74 15.42
C LYS A 581 0.02 16.31 14.20
N MET A 582 0.53 17.54 14.28
CA MET A 582 1.31 18.15 13.20
C MET A 582 2.56 17.34 12.85
N PHE A 583 3.22 16.75 13.85
CA PHE A 583 4.36 15.88 13.66
C PHE A 583 3.94 14.56 12.99
N THR A 584 2.94 13.87 13.53
CA THR A 584 2.58 12.53 13.10
C THR A 584 1.86 12.51 11.74
N SER A 585 1.09 13.55 11.40
CA SER A 585 0.45 13.69 10.08
C SER A 585 1.47 13.75 8.93
N LYS A 586 2.68 14.28 9.15
CA LYS A 586 3.75 14.27 8.14
C LYS A 586 4.28 12.87 7.83
N HIS A 587 4.12 11.95 8.78
CA HIS A 587 4.57 10.56 8.68
C HIS A 587 3.41 9.57 8.51
N LEU A 588 2.17 10.06 8.33
CA LEU A 588 0.95 9.24 8.23
C LEU A 588 0.84 8.21 9.36
N THR A 589 1.32 8.57 10.54
CA THR A 589 1.38 7.68 11.70
C THR A 589 0.26 8.05 12.65
N PRO A 590 -0.78 7.22 12.83
CA PRO A 590 -1.81 7.51 13.81
C PRO A 590 -1.26 7.36 15.23
N PHE A 591 -1.74 8.20 16.14
CA PHE A 591 -1.56 8.04 17.58
C PHE A 591 -2.92 8.06 18.26
N PHE A 592 -3.00 7.57 19.49
CA PHE A 592 -4.21 7.56 20.29
C PHE A 592 -3.92 8.09 21.69
N ILE A 593 -4.93 8.68 22.33
CA ILE A 593 -4.83 9.06 23.75
C ILE A 593 -4.95 7.83 24.63
N THR A 594 -4.23 7.82 25.75
CA THR A 594 -4.27 6.74 26.74
C THR A 594 -4.27 7.32 28.15
N GLY A 595 -4.22 6.48 29.18
CA GLY A 595 -4.01 6.90 30.58
C GLY A 595 -4.96 8.01 31.07
N GLY A 596 -4.39 9.00 31.76
CA GLY A 596 -5.12 10.13 32.33
C GLY A 596 -5.74 11.04 31.27
N THR A 597 -5.14 11.12 30.07
CA THR A 597 -5.70 11.90 28.95
C THR A 597 -6.99 11.26 28.41
N LEU A 598 -7.01 9.92 28.25
CA LEU A 598 -8.22 9.18 27.88
C LEU A 598 -9.30 9.29 28.95
N LEU A 599 -8.93 9.16 30.23
CA LEU A 599 -9.87 9.31 31.35
C LEU A 599 -10.46 10.73 31.41
N GLY A 600 -9.67 11.75 31.11
CA GLY A 600 -10.13 13.14 30.97
C GLY A 600 -11.16 13.29 29.86
N TRP A 601 -10.87 12.75 28.67
CA TRP A 601 -11.80 12.81 27.53
C TRP A 601 -13.12 12.10 27.87
N TYR A 602 -13.04 10.87 28.41
CA TYR A 602 -14.21 10.04 28.74
C TYR A 602 -15.07 10.66 29.84
N GLY A 603 -14.45 11.13 30.93
CA GLY A 603 -15.17 11.60 32.11
C GLY A 603 -15.51 13.09 32.11
N HIS A 604 -14.71 13.94 31.47
CA HIS A 604 -14.86 15.41 31.54
C HIS A 604 -15.16 16.05 30.18
N CYS A 605 -15.23 15.28 29.09
CA CYS A 605 -15.24 15.84 27.72
C CYS A 605 -14.12 16.91 27.60
N GLY A 606 -12.92 16.59 28.07
CA GLY A 606 -11.85 17.54 28.29
C GLY A 606 -10.62 16.87 28.88
N VAL A 607 -9.90 17.54 29.78
CA VAL A 607 -8.77 16.95 30.50
C VAL A 607 -9.01 16.93 31.99
N ILE A 608 -8.26 16.08 32.69
CA ILE A 608 -8.28 16.04 34.15
C ILE A 608 -7.64 17.35 34.66
N PRO A 609 -8.30 18.12 35.55
CA PRO A 609 -7.86 19.47 35.93
C PRO A 609 -6.46 19.54 36.57
N TYR A 610 -6.00 18.43 37.14
CA TYR A 610 -4.73 18.28 37.85
C TYR A 610 -3.76 17.33 37.14
N THR A 611 -3.96 17.05 35.85
CA THR A 611 -3.00 16.27 35.06
C THR A 611 -1.65 17.00 35.00
N THR A 612 -0.56 16.25 35.00
CA THR A 612 0.80 16.80 34.92
C THR A 612 1.44 16.61 33.54
N ASP A 613 0.83 15.76 32.72
CA ASP A 613 1.33 15.23 31.46
C ASP A 613 0.19 14.93 30.49
N VAL A 614 0.58 14.58 29.26
CA VAL A 614 -0.32 14.14 28.18
C VAL A 614 0.08 12.72 27.79
N ASP A 615 -0.85 11.80 28.00
CA ASP A 615 -0.69 10.38 27.77
C ASP A 615 -1.14 10.02 26.35
N THR A 616 -0.20 9.64 25.49
CA THR A 616 -0.48 9.14 24.15
C THR A 616 0.24 7.82 23.89
N GLY A 617 -0.30 7.04 22.95
CA GLY A 617 0.28 5.80 22.47
C GLY A 617 0.31 5.76 20.94
N MET A 618 1.18 4.91 20.40
CA MET A 618 1.19 4.52 18.99
C MET A 618 1.39 3.01 18.90
N TRP A 619 0.92 2.39 17.81
CA TRP A 619 1.23 0.99 17.56
C TRP A 619 2.72 0.81 17.22
N SER A 620 3.37 -0.18 17.83
CA SER A 620 4.80 -0.43 17.60
C SER A 620 5.13 -0.77 16.15
N THR A 621 4.15 -1.20 15.35
CA THR A 621 4.28 -1.41 13.90
C THR A 621 4.61 -0.14 13.13
N TYR A 622 4.28 1.04 13.67
CA TYR A 622 4.65 2.33 13.09
C TYR A 622 6.02 2.85 13.57
N ALA A 623 6.65 2.19 14.55
CA ALA A 623 7.94 2.61 15.09
C ALA A 623 9.07 2.25 14.11
N SER A 624 9.39 3.20 13.22
CA SER A 624 10.55 3.10 12.32
C SER A 624 11.75 3.87 12.88
N PRO A 625 13.00 3.45 12.59
CA PRO A 625 14.20 4.21 12.94
C PRO A 625 14.12 5.67 12.46
N GLN A 626 13.55 5.90 11.27
CA GLN A 626 13.37 7.24 10.70
C GLN A 626 12.41 8.10 11.51
N LEU A 627 11.29 7.53 12.00
CA LEU A 627 10.35 8.25 12.86
C LEU A 627 11.03 8.62 14.19
N ILE A 628 11.77 7.68 14.79
CA ILE A 628 12.51 7.89 16.05
C ILE A 628 13.56 8.99 15.90
N ASP A 629 14.39 8.93 14.86
CA ASP A 629 15.40 9.96 14.57
C ASP A 629 14.77 11.33 14.34
N THR A 630 13.57 11.36 13.78
CA THR A 630 12.84 12.60 13.54
C THR A 630 12.25 13.15 14.83
N PHE A 631 11.75 12.30 15.73
CA PHE A 631 11.36 12.72 17.09
C PHE A 631 12.55 13.31 17.85
N ILE A 632 13.70 12.65 17.83
CA ILE A 632 14.91 13.10 18.54
C ILE A 632 15.35 14.48 18.03
N ARG A 633 15.37 14.68 16.70
CA ARG A 633 15.78 15.94 16.08
C ARG A 633 14.82 17.10 16.32
N ASN A 634 13.53 16.83 16.49
CA ASN A 634 12.50 17.85 16.73
C ASN A 634 12.09 17.94 18.21
N THR A 635 12.93 17.46 19.14
CA THR A 635 12.65 17.51 20.58
C THR A 635 12.38 18.92 21.11
N ASN A 636 12.91 19.96 20.45
CA ASN A 636 12.65 21.35 20.82
C ASN A 636 11.24 21.82 20.45
N ASP A 637 10.55 21.18 19.50
CA ASP A 637 9.16 21.51 19.16
C ASP A 637 8.17 21.00 20.23
N PHE A 638 8.64 20.15 21.15
CA PHE A 638 7.87 19.54 22.25
C PHE A 638 8.30 20.03 23.65
N LYS A 639 9.22 21.00 23.73
CA LYS A 639 9.61 21.70 24.97
C LYS A 639 8.85 23.01 25.10
#